data_AF-A3Y589-F1
#
_entry.id   AF-A3Y589-F1
#
_cell.length_a   1.000
_cell.length_b   1.000
_cell.length_c   1.000
_cell.angle_alpha   90.00
_cell.angle_beta   90.00
_cell.angle_gamma   90.00
#
_symmetry.space_group_name_H-M   'P 1'
#
loop_
_entity.id
_entity.type
_entity.pdbx_description
1 polymer ?
#
loop_
_entity_poly.entity_id
_entity_poly.type
_entity_poly.pdbx_seq_one_letter_code
_entity_poly.pdbx_strand_id
1 'polypeptide(L)'
;MSKAVFMTLIFIPLITFAGIDTDDEAVNRLDLQGQIDNFAPLSKTFWAGSHNGYSAKEWNGDGNYIYQINQYYKPLELFKRGIRLTEYDTYPVSWFSSNPELCHLGLEEDTVCLVFGPGDYASLGDGFDEIESFIKDKENRDEVLLIKFEVYDSDHHTNFRNKVGEKIDDRLGDIVFKPSDWGYAEGDCASLPVQKLTKADVLAAGKNIIMFTQVPRDFNEDEEAGKNLCDYHTSGSSYKDMLDYIWIGVDEMDYQGNLYPNQPIAQNSSQHSADSSGNVSTSPDATTDYENGNFSVRLDSSTSVLTWLDWLVDTDEDIKVSGEDVIEAAELGFNMLELSRIEYDSVSDAPLIKDFVWSWEKDYPQGSNACALSTTGGAVQDASCSADRVHACVDESRNWYLTNTAGEWQEGFAQCAALGYQFAMPYNPYENAALAKVKTEAQVSASVWLNYYEAIDDFWLAGSESQQDYGYVKKAAIGSDSNDDFDSIDMIKRKLLSAGGMNLSSVQIRSGNRIDGFKVCYENTQGVSMATVGESEFCRTYGGDGGSWGNTLSFDSSNGEYLSDVKICIDDAKYGYDTVYYLKFTSSTGSSINGGNSTSDCTTYASTSSQQVFAFHGNTNTELESLGIHKISNSLIDSGYFSTAWLNRNAANDSDDDENESFTKHQQEGSIASNCTAEDISGYLARRASDKLDVSLTRDIISYDEASGFACWHDDNGQDGCDDYEVKYFFKNASCVL
;
A
#
# COMPACT_ATOMS: atom_id res chain seq x y z
N MET A 1 20.05 75.03 1.91
CA MET A 1 20.67 73.86 1.25
C MET A 1 20.41 72.66 2.11
N SER A 2 19.36 71.88 1.81
CA SER A 2 19.09 70.61 2.48
C SER A 2 19.16 69.54 1.39
N LYS A 3 20.12 68.62 1.54
CA LYS A 3 20.33 67.50 0.61
C LYS A 3 19.24 66.46 0.85
N ALA A 4 18.48 66.15 -0.20
CA ALA A 4 17.62 64.97 -0.23
C ALA A 4 18.50 63.72 -0.25
N VAL A 5 18.31 62.82 0.71
CA VAL A 5 18.87 61.47 0.70
C VAL A 5 17.91 60.60 -0.11
N PHE A 6 18.36 60.15 -1.29
CA PHE A 6 17.68 59.11 -2.05
C PHE A 6 17.93 57.77 -1.33
N MET A 7 16.89 57.24 -0.69
CA MET A 7 16.90 55.88 -0.16
C MET A 7 16.71 54.94 -1.34
N THR A 8 17.79 54.26 -1.72
CA THR A 8 17.74 53.23 -2.78
C THR A 8 17.06 52.02 -2.15
N LEU A 9 15.83 51.70 -2.57
CA LEU A 9 15.22 50.42 -2.25
C LEU A 9 16.07 49.33 -2.91
N ILE A 10 16.82 48.60 -2.10
CA ILE A 10 17.38 47.31 -2.49
C ILE A 10 16.18 46.37 -2.58
N PHE A 11 15.77 46.04 -3.80
CA PHE A 11 14.90 44.89 -4.05
C PHE A 11 15.69 43.65 -3.61
N ILE A 12 15.38 43.15 -2.43
CA ILE A 12 15.68 41.76 -2.09
C ILE A 12 14.78 40.94 -3.04
N PRO A 13 15.33 40.07 -3.89
CA PRO A 13 14.48 39.19 -4.67
C PRO A 13 13.66 38.37 -3.66
N LEU A 14 12.34 38.47 -3.74
CA LEU A 14 11.49 37.42 -3.19
C LEU A 14 11.95 36.14 -3.88
N ILE A 15 12.50 35.21 -3.09
CA ILE A 15 12.66 33.84 -3.53
C ILE A 15 11.23 33.37 -3.75
N THR A 16 10.79 33.39 -5.00
CA THR A 16 9.61 32.67 -5.42
C THR A 16 9.98 31.21 -5.29
N PHE A 17 9.39 30.52 -4.31
CA PHE A 17 9.45 29.07 -4.22
C PHE A 17 9.05 28.50 -5.58
N ALA A 18 9.94 27.71 -6.20
CA ALA A 18 9.52 26.88 -7.31
C ALA A 18 8.52 25.89 -6.72
N GLY A 19 7.29 25.87 -7.23
CA GLY A 19 6.38 24.77 -6.89
C GLY A 19 7.02 23.45 -7.28
N ILE A 20 6.59 22.37 -6.62
CA ILE A 20 6.99 21.02 -7.01
C ILE A 20 6.75 20.81 -8.50
N ASP A 21 7.76 20.27 -9.17
CA ASP A 21 7.64 19.84 -10.55
C ASP A 21 6.84 18.53 -10.56
N THR A 22 5.58 18.62 -10.97
CA THR A 22 4.71 17.46 -11.12
C THR A 22 5.06 16.63 -12.35
N ASP A 23 5.87 17.15 -13.27
CA ASP A 23 6.30 16.46 -14.49
C ASP A 23 7.71 15.85 -14.33
N ASP A 24 8.19 15.69 -13.09
CA ASP A 24 9.52 15.14 -12.82
C ASP A 24 9.63 13.67 -13.21
N GLU A 25 10.50 13.39 -14.18
CA GLU A 25 10.78 12.07 -14.68
C GLU A 25 11.30 11.10 -13.61
N ALA A 26 11.97 11.57 -12.56
CA ALA A 26 12.38 10.72 -11.44
C ALA A 26 11.19 10.25 -10.59
N VAL A 27 10.19 11.10 -10.39
CA VAL A 27 8.96 10.75 -9.65
C VAL A 27 8.17 9.70 -10.44
N ASN A 28 7.95 9.93 -11.73
CA ASN A 28 7.26 8.96 -12.60
C ASN A 28 7.92 7.58 -12.58
N ARG A 29 9.26 7.53 -12.57
CA ARG A 29 10.01 6.27 -12.47
C ARG A 29 9.90 5.63 -11.09
N LEU A 30 9.88 6.42 -10.01
CA LEU A 30 9.68 5.91 -8.66
C LEU A 30 8.26 5.36 -8.46
N ASP A 31 7.24 6.00 -9.03
CA ASP A 31 5.86 5.52 -8.99
C ASP A 31 5.70 4.22 -9.79
N LEU A 32 6.26 4.14 -11.00
CA LEU A 32 6.31 2.88 -11.75
C LEU A 32 7.06 1.77 -10.99
N GLN A 33 8.15 2.12 -10.31
CA GLN A 33 8.90 1.20 -9.46
C GLN A 33 8.06 0.68 -8.30
N GLY A 34 7.23 1.53 -7.69
CA GLY A 34 6.31 1.15 -6.61
C GLY A 34 5.29 0.08 -7.00
N GLN A 35 5.08 -0.15 -8.31
CA GLN A 35 4.18 -1.18 -8.82
C GLN A 35 4.82 -2.59 -8.85
N ILE A 36 6.15 -2.69 -8.79
CA ILE A 36 6.90 -3.94 -9.02
C ILE A 36 6.67 -4.96 -7.89
N ASP A 37 6.59 -4.49 -6.66
CA ASP A 37 6.59 -5.33 -5.45
C ASP A 37 5.19 -5.49 -4.83
N ASN A 38 4.12 -5.15 -5.58
CA ASN A 38 2.74 -5.22 -5.08
C ASN A 38 2.33 -6.61 -4.59
N PHE A 39 2.85 -7.66 -5.24
CA PHE A 39 2.61 -9.07 -4.88
C PHE A 39 3.76 -9.69 -4.07
N ALA A 40 4.77 -8.90 -3.71
CA ALA A 40 5.85 -9.37 -2.85
C ALA A 40 5.37 -9.35 -1.39
N PRO A 41 5.81 -10.30 -0.54
CA PRO A 41 5.71 -10.15 0.90
C PRO A 41 6.31 -8.81 1.31
N LEU A 42 5.73 -8.14 2.31
CA LEU A 42 6.22 -6.85 2.79
C LEU A 42 7.73 -6.91 3.07
N SER A 43 8.22 -7.95 3.75
CA SER A 43 9.66 -8.21 4.00
C SER A 43 10.57 -8.27 2.75
N LYS A 44 10.01 -8.30 1.54
CA LYS A 44 10.74 -8.28 0.27
C LYS A 44 10.56 -6.97 -0.52
N THR A 45 9.70 -6.06 -0.05
CA THR A 45 9.43 -4.75 -0.65
C THR A 45 10.51 -3.71 -0.37
N PHE A 46 10.49 -2.61 -1.13
CA PHE A 46 11.33 -1.43 -0.91
C PHE A 46 10.48 -0.17 -0.68
N TRP A 47 10.77 0.57 0.38
CA TRP A 47 10.06 1.77 0.81
C TRP A 47 11.01 2.98 0.85
N ALA A 48 10.84 3.88 -0.12
CA ALA A 48 11.36 5.23 -0.03
C ALA A 48 10.58 5.99 1.05
N GLY A 49 11.28 6.41 2.12
CA GLY A 49 10.66 6.92 3.32
C GLY A 49 11.26 8.21 3.87
N SER A 50 10.44 8.96 4.59
CA SER A 50 10.85 10.18 5.29
C SER A 50 10.80 10.01 6.81
N HIS A 51 11.93 10.21 7.49
CA HIS A 51 12.01 10.30 8.95
C HIS A 51 11.34 11.59 9.41
N ASN A 52 10.46 11.48 10.42
CA ASN A 52 9.64 12.59 10.91
C ASN A 52 9.07 13.48 9.81
N GLY A 53 8.35 12.90 8.86
CA GLY A 53 7.82 13.60 7.69
C GLY A 53 6.93 14.81 8.03
N TYR A 54 6.34 14.78 9.23
CA TYR A 54 5.55 15.88 9.79
C TYR A 54 6.39 17.10 10.21
N SER A 55 7.68 16.92 10.53
CA SER A 55 8.59 18.00 10.94
C SER A 55 9.09 18.74 9.69
N ALA A 56 8.14 19.40 9.02
CA ALA A 56 8.30 20.00 7.72
C ALA A 56 8.37 21.54 7.80
N LYS A 57 9.29 22.15 7.05
CA LYS A 57 9.41 23.60 6.96
C LYS A 57 8.13 24.26 6.41
N GLU A 58 7.48 23.65 5.42
CA GLU A 58 6.28 24.20 4.76
C GLU A 58 5.06 24.35 5.68
N TRP A 59 4.85 23.42 6.62
CA TRP A 59 3.80 23.56 7.62
C TRP A 59 4.10 24.64 8.65
N ASN A 60 5.38 24.87 8.91
CA ASN A 60 5.84 25.62 10.06
C ASN A 60 6.24 27.07 9.75
N GLY A 61 6.46 27.42 8.48
CA GLY A 61 6.77 28.77 8.01
C GLY A 61 8.17 29.27 8.40
N ASP A 62 8.67 30.30 7.69
CA ASP A 62 10.03 30.85 7.87
C ASP A 62 10.27 31.62 9.20
N GLY A 63 9.23 31.78 10.04
CA GLY A 63 9.25 32.68 11.20
C GLY A 63 8.94 32.05 12.57
N ASN A 64 8.63 30.75 12.63
CA ASN A 64 8.27 30.07 13.87
C ASN A 64 9.50 29.47 14.57
N TYR A 65 9.48 29.51 15.90
CA TYR A 65 10.57 29.08 16.79
C TYR A 65 10.59 27.56 16.94
N ILE A 66 10.75 26.83 15.83
CA ILE A 66 10.78 25.38 15.88
C ILE A 66 12.21 24.89 15.99
N TYR A 67 12.42 24.06 16.99
CA TYR A 67 13.64 23.30 17.19
C TYR A 67 13.52 22.01 16.35
N GLN A 68 14.49 21.74 15.48
CA GLN A 68 14.68 20.46 14.77
C GLN A 68 13.69 20.20 13.61
N ILE A 69 13.98 20.80 12.44
CA ILE A 69 13.30 20.49 11.17
C ILE A 69 13.98 19.27 10.53
N ASN A 70 13.20 18.24 10.18
CA ASN A 70 13.66 17.06 9.44
C ASN A 70 13.44 17.21 7.93
N GLN A 71 12.32 17.79 7.51
CA GLN A 71 11.92 17.85 6.11
C GLN A 71 11.69 19.29 5.64
N TYR A 72 11.86 19.51 4.34
CA TYR A 72 11.43 20.76 3.72
C TYR A 72 9.94 20.74 3.44
N TYR A 73 9.52 19.74 2.65
CA TYR A 73 8.16 19.54 2.18
C TYR A 73 7.27 18.90 3.23
N LYS A 74 6.00 19.30 3.24
CA LYS A 74 4.97 18.64 4.05
C LYS A 74 4.65 17.23 3.51
N PRO A 75 4.03 16.33 4.31
CA PRO A 75 3.76 14.95 3.90
C PRO A 75 3.05 14.76 2.56
N LEU A 76 1.99 15.52 2.25
CA LEU A 76 1.32 15.40 0.94
C LEU A 76 2.26 15.65 -0.24
N GLU A 77 3.15 16.63 -0.10
CA GLU A 77 4.11 16.95 -1.13
C GLU A 77 5.15 15.83 -1.24
N LEU A 78 5.66 15.28 -0.14
CA LEU A 78 6.52 14.09 -0.18
C LEU A 78 5.83 12.89 -0.85
N PHE A 79 4.55 12.64 -0.57
CA PHE A 79 3.79 11.57 -1.22
C PHE A 79 3.66 11.79 -2.73
N LYS A 80 3.36 13.01 -3.17
CA LYS A 80 3.35 13.37 -4.60
C LYS A 80 4.72 13.24 -5.28
N ARG A 81 5.80 13.20 -4.50
CA ARG A 81 7.18 12.98 -4.97
C ARG A 81 7.60 11.50 -4.95
N GLY A 82 6.68 10.58 -4.66
CA GLY A 82 6.94 9.13 -4.70
C GLY A 82 7.34 8.51 -3.35
N ILE A 83 7.38 9.30 -2.26
CA ILE A 83 7.57 8.76 -0.91
C ILE A 83 6.31 7.99 -0.50
N ARG A 84 6.47 6.80 0.10
CA ARG A 84 5.34 5.95 0.54
C ARG A 84 5.46 5.48 1.99
N LEU A 85 6.58 5.80 2.64
CA LEU A 85 6.81 5.62 4.06
C LEU A 85 7.00 6.97 4.75
N THR A 86 6.27 7.23 5.84
CA THR A 86 6.55 8.40 6.69
C THR A 86 6.37 8.06 8.15
N GLU A 87 7.19 8.68 8.99
CA GLU A 87 7.06 8.63 10.43
C GLU A 87 6.31 9.85 10.98
N TYR A 88 5.40 9.59 11.93
CA TYR A 88 4.57 10.56 12.64
C TYR A 88 4.74 10.37 14.15
N ASP A 89 5.35 11.37 14.81
CA ASP A 89 5.43 11.41 16.27
C ASP A 89 4.27 12.23 16.82
N THR A 90 3.54 11.63 17.75
CA THR A 90 2.30 12.20 18.28
C THR A 90 2.41 12.42 19.78
N TYR A 91 2.21 13.67 20.19
CA TYR A 91 2.25 14.12 21.58
C TYR A 91 0.99 14.89 21.97
N PRO A 92 0.64 14.95 23.26
CA PRO A 92 -0.36 15.89 23.75
C PRO A 92 0.10 17.34 23.54
N VAL A 93 -0.80 18.23 23.12
CA VAL A 93 -0.47 19.65 22.86
C VAL A 93 0.06 20.42 24.07
N SER A 94 -0.31 20.04 25.30
CA SER A 94 0.15 20.71 26.53
C SER A 94 -0.23 19.90 27.76
N TRP A 95 0.28 20.24 28.95
CA TRP A 95 -0.11 19.59 30.22
C TRP A 95 -1.60 19.66 30.58
N PHE A 96 -2.40 20.51 29.92
CA PHE A 96 -3.81 20.73 30.25
C PHE A 96 -4.77 20.25 29.14
N SER A 97 -4.23 19.85 27.98
CA SER A 97 -5.01 19.44 26.83
C SER A 97 -4.37 18.22 26.16
N SER A 98 -5.15 17.14 26.04
CA SER A 98 -4.73 15.92 25.33
C SER A 98 -5.09 15.93 23.85
N ASN A 99 -5.20 17.12 23.24
CA ASN A 99 -5.34 17.19 21.78
C ASN A 99 -4.04 16.66 21.15
N PRO A 100 -4.11 15.68 20.23
CA PRO A 100 -2.92 15.14 19.58
C PRO A 100 -2.36 16.10 18.52
N GLU A 101 -1.07 16.36 18.62
CA GLU A 101 -0.25 17.22 17.74
C GLU A 101 0.99 16.46 17.28
N LEU A 102 1.55 16.89 16.14
CA LEU A 102 2.75 16.30 15.54
C LEU A 102 4.00 17.12 15.91
N CYS A 103 4.90 16.55 16.71
CA CYS A 103 6.04 17.28 17.30
C CYS A 103 7.25 16.39 17.58
N HIS A 104 8.47 16.95 17.51
CA HIS A 104 9.74 16.23 17.69
C HIS A 104 10.42 16.47 19.08
N LEU A 105 9.68 16.81 20.13
CA LEU A 105 10.24 17.26 21.42
C LEU A 105 9.54 16.65 22.64
N GLY A 106 9.98 15.47 23.07
CA GLY A 106 9.60 14.88 24.36
C GLY A 106 10.80 14.81 25.30
N LEU A 107 10.77 15.51 26.45
CA LEU A 107 11.64 15.20 27.57
C LEU A 107 10.99 14.08 28.40
N GLU A 108 11.78 13.06 28.76
CA GLU A 108 11.43 11.71 29.28
C GLU A 108 10.42 11.62 30.45
N GLU A 109 10.01 12.73 31.09
CA GLU A 109 9.07 12.70 32.23
C GLU A 109 7.83 13.63 32.07
N ASP A 110 7.77 14.51 31.06
CA ASP A 110 6.69 15.52 30.89
C ASP A 110 6.25 15.73 29.41
N THR A 111 6.65 14.83 28.51
CA THR A 111 6.36 14.71 27.06
C THR A 111 5.05 15.35 26.57
N VAL A 112 5.09 16.65 26.28
CA VAL A 112 4.03 17.40 25.59
C VAL A 112 4.67 18.28 24.52
N CYS A 113 3.93 18.60 23.45
CA CYS A 113 4.37 19.64 22.53
C CYS A 113 4.51 20.96 23.30
N LEU A 114 5.72 21.46 23.52
CA LEU A 114 5.92 22.74 24.19
C LEU A 114 5.53 23.88 23.24
N VAL A 115 4.27 24.30 23.33
CA VAL A 115 3.71 25.42 22.57
C VAL A 115 4.02 26.75 23.27
N PHE A 116 4.72 27.67 22.60
CA PHE A 116 4.94 29.04 23.08
C PHE A 116 3.97 30.06 22.43
N GLY A 117 3.18 29.65 21.44
CA GLY A 117 2.04 30.37 20.87
C GLY A 117 1.09 29.49 20.01
N PRO A 118 -0.17 29.86 19.80
CA PRO A 118 -1.09 29.09 18.95
C PRO A 118 -0.60 29.05 17.48
N GLY A 119 -0.53 27.85 16.90
CA GLY A 119 -0.13 27.62 15.49
C GLY A 119 1.34 27.26 15.28
N ASP A 120 2.05 26.80 16.32
CA ASP A 120 3.47 26.45 16.25
C ASP A 120 3.74 25.06 15.63
N TYR A 121 2.77 24.14 15.62
CA TYR A 121 2.89 22.77 15.07
C TYR A 121 1.63 22.37 14.30
N ALA A 122 1.77 21.38 13.41
CA ALA A 122 0.63 20.76 12.73
C ALA A 122 -0.11 19.82 13.69
N SER A 123 -1.45 19.86 13.64
CA SER A 123 -2.24 18.91 14.41
C SER A 123 -2.18 17.53 13.78
N LEU A 124 -2.43 16.48 14.57
CA LEU A 124 -2.59 15.14 14.01
C LEU A 124 -3.70 15.08 12.94
N GLY A 125 -4.69 15.98 13.05
CA GLY A 125 -5.78 16.04 12.08
C GLY A 125 -5.30 16.57 10.74
N ASP A 126 -4.46 17.60 10.74
CA ASP A 126 -3.86 18.14 9.51
C ASP A 126 -3.03 17.06 8.80
N GLY A 127 -2.23 16.30 9.56
CA GLY A 127 -1.46 15.20 9.00
C GLY A 127 -2.30 14.05 8.42
N PHE A 128 -3.45 13.75 9.04
CA PHE A 128 -4.40 12.77 8.49
C PHE A 128 -5.15 13.31 7.27
N ASP A 129 -5.50 14.59 7.25
CA ASP A 129 -6.15 15.22 6.11
C ASP A 129 -5.21 15.23 4.87
N GLU A 130 -3.89 15.37 5.03
CA GLU A 130 -2.92 15.21 3.91
C GLU A 130 -2.86 13.77 3.40
N ILE A 131 -2.85 12.77 4.28
CA ILE A 131 -2.87 11.34 3.92
C ILE A 131 -4.16 11.00 3.17
N GLU A 132 -5.31 11.41 3.73
CA GLU A 132 -6.62 11.21 3.13
C GLU A 132 -6.69 11.90 1.75
N SER A 133 -6.18 13.12 1.64
CA SER A 133 -6.14 13.86 0.37
C SER A 133 -5.32 13.12 -0.68
N PHE A 134 -4.14 12.58 -0.33
CA PHE A 134 -3.32 11.81 -1.25
C PHE A 134 -4.06 10.55 -1.73
N ILE A 135 -4.56 9.72 -0.82
CA ILE A 135 -5.26 8.47 -1.16
C ILE A 135 -6.59 8.73 -1.87
N LYS A 136 -7.28 9.84 -1.59
CA LYS A 136 -8.53 10.19 -2.30
C LYS A 136 -8.28 10.90 -3.62
N ASP A 137 -7.05 11.32 -3.93
CA ASP A 137 -6.69 11.86 -5.23
C ASP A 137 -7.01 10.85 -6.36
N LYS A 138 -7.31 11.36 -7.56
CA LYS A 138 -7.67 10.54 -8.72
C LYS A 138 -6.52 9.63 -9.18
N GLU A 139 -5.28 9.91 -8.79
CA GLU A 139 -4.10 9.22 -9.33
C GLU A 139 -3.52 8.14 -8.41
N ASN A 140 -3.91 8.08 -7.13
CA ASN A 140 -3.16 7.35 -6.09
C ASN A 140 -3.97 6.30 -5.30
N ARG A 141 -5.09 5.78 -5.81
CA ARG A 141 -5.97 4.87 -5.03
C ARG A 141 -5.58 3.42 -5.10
N ASP A 142 -4.71 3.09 -6.04
CA ASP A 142 -3.96 1.85 -6.16
C ASP A 142 -2.67 1.88 -5.33
N GLU A 143 -2.35 2.98 -4.65
CA GLU A 143 -1.17 3.11 -3.80
C GLU A 143 -1.41 2.60 -2.38
N VAL A 144 -0.33 2.07 -1.77
CA VAL A 144 -0.31 1.69 -0.35
C VAL A 144 0.71 2.56 0.38
N LEU A 145 0.30 3.15 1.50
CA LEU A 145 1.18 3.91 2.39
C LEU A 145 1.52 3.10 3.64
N LEU A 146 2.78 3.17 4.05
CA LEU A 146 3.27 2.64 5.31
C LEU A 146 3.52 3.82 6.26
N ILE A 147 2.77 3.90 7.36
CA ILE A 147 2.90 4.99 8.33
C ILE A 147 3.51 4.42 9.60
N LYS A 148 4.75 4.80 9.88
CA LYS A 148 5.36 4.56 11.19
C LYS A 148 4.78 5.61 12.15
N PHE A 149 4.11 5.16 13.20
CA PHE A 149 3.28 6.02 14.02
C PHE A 149 3.68 5.90 15.49
N GLU A 150 4.48 6.84 15.97
CA GLU A 150 4.99 6.83 17.34
C GLU A 150 4.10 7.70 18.22
N VAL A 151 3.49 7.10 19.24
CA VAL A 151 2.62 7.81 20.19
C VAL A 151 3.29 7.86 21.54
N TYR A 152 3.56 9.07 22.02
CA TYR A 152 4.27 9.31 23.26
C TYR A 152 3.29 9.64 24.38
N ASP A 153 3.35 8.86 25.47
CA ASP A 153 2.52 9.06 26.65
C ASP A 153 3.08 10.18 27.52
N SER A 154 2.19 10.87 28.23
CA SER A 154 2.50 11.89 29.23
C SER A 154 1.76 11.57 30.52
N ASP A 155 2.44 11.72 31.66
CA ASP A 155 1.86 11.51 33.00
C ASP A 155 0.62 12.37 33.30
N HIS A 156 0.40 13.43 32.52
CA HIS A 156 -0.75 14.34 32.66
C HIS A 156 -1.98 13.89 31.86
N HIS A 157 -1.85 12.88 30.97
CA HIS A 157 -2.88 12.51 30.00
C HIS A 157 -3.17 11.00 29.95
N THR A 158 -3.83 10.50 30.99
CA THR A 158 -4.19 9.08 31.16
C THR A 158 -5.11 8.44 30.11
N ASN A 159 -5.67 9.18 29.14
CA ASN A 159 -6.51 8.66 28.05
C ASN A 159 -6.05 9.16 26.67
N PHE A 160 -4.76 9.47 26.52
CA PHE A 160 -4.25 10.08 25.30
C PHE A 160 -4.32 9.13 24.09
N ARG A 161 -3.85 7.90 24.22
CA ARG A 161 -3.84 6.92 23.13
C ARG A 161 -5.22 6.53 22.61
N ASN A 162 -6.21 6.35 23.49
CA ASN A 162 -7.61 6.16 23.05
C ASN A 162 -8.10 7.34 22.19
N LYS A 163 -7.80 8.61 22.57
CA LYS A 163 -8.15 9.77 21.74
C LYS A 163 -7.46 9.76 20.37
N VAL A 164 -6.25 9.20 20.30
CA VAL A 164 -5.53 9.02 19.04
C VAL A 164 -6.24 7.96 18.19
N GLY A 165 -6.61 6.82 18.78
CA GLY A 165 -7.44 5.78 18.14
C GLY A 165 -8.78 6.31 17.61
N GLU A 166 -9.54 7.04 18.44
CA GLU A 166 -10.78 7.73 18.04
C GLU A 166 -10.57 8.67 16.85
N LYS A 167 -9.43 9.36 16.79
CA LYS A 167 -9.11 10.28 15.68
C LYS A 167 -8.73 9.54 14.40
N ILE A 168 -8.06 8.39 14.52
CA ILE A 168 -7.79 7.51 13.38
C ILE A 168 -9.11 6.97 12.83
N ASP A 169 -10.00 6.48 13.69
CA ASP A 169 -11.31 5.98 13.28
C ASP A 169 -12.12 7.01 12.49
N ASP A 170 -12.27 8.22 13.06
CA ASP A 170 -13.07 9.31 12.49
C ASP A 170 -12.57 9.80 11.12
N ARG A 171 -11.27 9.68 10.84
CA ARG A 171 -10.64 10.25 9.64
C ARG A 171 -10.19 9.22 8.60
N LEU A 172 -9.62 8.12 9.05
CA LEU A 172 -8.91 7.15 8.21
C LEU A 172 -9.41 5.71 8.40
N GLY A 173 -10.32 5.45 9.35
CA GLY A 173 -10.68 4.10 9.79
C GLY A 173 -11.15 3.16 8.68
N ASP A 174 -11.80 3.69 7.64
CA ASP A 174 -12.24 2.91 6.48
C ASP A 174 -11.10 2.45 5.57
N ILE A 175 -9.99 3.20 5.52
CA ILE A 175 -8.88 2.99 4.58
C ILE A 175 -7.60 2.45 5.26
N VAL A 176 -7.59 2.33 6.58
CA VAL A 176 -6.52 1.65 7.34
C VAL A 176 -6.74 0.14 7.35
N PHE A 177 -5.67 -0.60 7.07
CA PHE A 177 -5.58 -2.05 7.20
C PHE A 177 -5.28 -2.42 8.66
N LYS A 178 -6.30 -2.96 9.32
CA LYS A 178 -6.35 -3.18 10.76
C LYS A 178 -5.88 -4.60 11.12
N PRO A 179 -5.43 -4.82 12.37
CA PRO A 179 -5.25 -6.17 12.90
C PRO A 179 -6.46 -7.09 12.71
N SER A 180 -7.67 -6.56 12.87
CA SER A 180 -8.90 -7.32 12.66
C SER A 180 -9.13 -7.73 11.20
N ASP A 181 -8.62 -6.98 10.22
CA ASP A 181 -8.65 -7.37 8.81
C ASP A 181 -7.80 -8.62 8.58
N TRP A 182 -6.74 -8.83 9.38
CA TRP A 182 -5.98 -10.08 9.39
C TRP A 182 -6.53 -11.12 10.38
N GLY A 183 -7.61 -10.83 11.10
CA GLY A 183 -8.27 -11.80 11.99
C GLY A 183 -7.73 -11.87 13.41
N TYR A 184 -7.12 -10.80 13.93
CA TYR A 184 -7.00 -10.57 15.38
C TYR A 184 -8.34 -10.05 15.95
N ALA A 185 -8.58 -10.19 17.26
CA ALA A 185 -9.76 -9.58 17.89
C ALA A 185 -9.56 -8.08 18.15
N GLU A 186 -10.66 -7.33 18.25
CA GLU A 186 -10.62 -5.89 18.57
C GLU A 186 -9.94 -5.62 19.93
N GLY A 187 -8.90 -4.80 19.89
CA GLY A 187 -8.05 -4.44 21.03
C GLY A 187 -6.97 -5.46 21.36
N ASP A 188 -6.80 -6.52 20.56
CA ASP A 188 -5.65 -7.41 20.70
C ASP A 188 -4.37 -6.68 20.32
N CYS A 189 -3.28 -7.01 21.01
CA CYS A 189 -1.96 -6.63 20.51
C CYS A 189 -1.56 -7.57 19.38
N ALA A 190 -1.30 -7.00 18.21
CA ALA A 190 -1.03 -7.74 16.99
C ALA A 190 0.26 -7.25 16.32
N SER A 191 1.05 -8.20 15.83
CA SER A 191 2.27 -7.90 15.10
C SER A 191 2.02 -7.85 13.60
N LEU A 192 2.72 -6.97 12.90
CA LEU A 192 2.60 -6.87 11.45
C LEU A 192 3.22 -8.13 10.78
N PRO A 193 2.45 -8.92 10.00
CA PRO A 193 2.90 -10.21 9.46
C PRO A 193 3.65 -10.03 8.14
N VAL A 194 4.88 -9.50 8.22
CA VAL A 194 5.66 -9.02 7.07
C VAL A 194 6.14 -10.13 6.12
N GLN A 195 6.13 -11.39 6.55
CA GLN A 195 6.54 -12.55 5.75
C GLN A 195 5.45 -12.99 4.75
N LYS A 196 4.19 -12.57 4.93
CA LYS A 196 3.07 -12.99 4.09
C LYS A 196 2.20 -11.86 3.57
N LEU A 197 1.98 -10.81 4.37
CA LEU A 197 1.18 -9.68 3.92
C LEU A 197 1.81 -9.05 2.68
N THR A 198 1.00 -8.71 1.68
CA THR A 198 1.42 -8.00 0.47
C THR A 198 0.65 -6.68 0.34
N LYS A 199 1.15 -5.74 -0.49
CA LYS A 199 0.39 -4.51 -0.83
C LYS A 199 -0.92 -4.88 -1.56
N ALA A 200 -0.89 -5.91 -2.39
CA ALA A 200 -2.07 -6.43 -3.08
C ALA A 200 -3.15 -6.93 -2.11
N ASP A 201 -2.78 -7.61 -1.02
CA ASP A 201 -3.73 -8.03 0.03
C ASP A 201 -4.41 -6.83 0.69
N VAL A 202 -3.65 -5.77 1.00
CA VAL A 202 -4.19 -4.52 1.56
C VAL A 202 -5.19 -3.87 0.61
N LEU A 203 -4.85 -3.78 -0.68
CA LEU A 203 -5.74 -3.21 -1.69
C LEU A 203 -6.99 -4.07 -1.91
N ALA A 204 -6.84 -5.39 -1.92
CA ALA A 204 -7.93 -6.36 -2.05
C ALA A 204 -8.86 -6.36 -0.82
N ALA A 205 -8.34 -6.07 0.36
CA ALA A 205 -9.12 -5.82 1.57
C ALA A 205 -9.91 -4.49 1.50
N GLY A 206 -9.72 -3.70 0.46
CA GLY A 206 -10.33 -2.39 0.31
C GLY A 206 -9.66 -1.33 1.17
N LYS A 207 -8.37 -1.50 1.51
CA LYS A 207 -7.59 -0.58 2.34
C LYS A 207 -6.44 0.03 1.54
N ASN A 208 -5.73 0.99 2.12
CA ASN A 208 -4.59 1.69 1.51
C ASN A 208 -3.47 1.99 2.51
N ILE A 209 -3.73 1.98 3.81
CA ILE A 209 -2.79 2.45 4.82
C ILE A 209 -2.46 1.32 5.78
N ILE A 210 -1.17 1.06 5.99
CA ILE A 210 -0.68 0.22 7.08
C ILE A 210 -0.09 1.16 8.13
N MET A 211 -0.59 1.10 9.37
CA MET A 211 -0.06 1.89 10.49
C MET A 211 0.61 0.96 11.48
N PHE A 212 1.90 1.17 11.77
CA PHE A 212 2.60 0.37 12.77
C PHE A 212 3.39 1.26 13.72
N THR A 213 3.68 0.75 14.90
CA THR A 213 4.48 1.44 15.92
C THR A 213 5.55 0.51 16.46
N GLN A 214 6.61 1.07 17.02
CA GLN A 214 7.62 0.35 17.79
C GLN A 214 8.00 1.17 19.02
N VAL A 215 8.72 0.57 19.97
CA VAL A 215 9.02 1.26 21.24
C VAL A 215 10.07 2.36 21.00
N PRO A 216 9.86 3.55 21.59
CA PRO A 216 10.75 4.71 21.48
C PRO A 216 12.16 4.48 22.06
N ARG A 217 13.01 5.51 21.88
CA ARG A 217 14.45 5.68 22.17
C ARG A 217 15.02 5.04 23.47
N ASP A 218 14.17 4.59 24.39
CA ASP A 218 14.52 4.07 25.73
C ASP A 218 14.24 2.56 25.90
N PHE A 219 13.86 1.83 24.83
CA PHE A 219 13.76 0.37 24.90
C PHE A 219 15.15 -0.25 25.11
N ASN A 220 15.43 -0.64 26.35
CA ASN A 220 16.64 -1.36 26.70
C ASN A 220 16.34 -2.85 26.84
N GLU A 221 16.59 -3.63 25.78
CA GLU A 221 16.45 -5.10 25.77
C GLU A 221 17.19 -5.79 26.92
N ASP A 222 18.32 -5.23 27.37
CA ASP A 222 19.11 -5.79 28.48
C ASP A 222 18.41 -5.60 29.84
N GLU A 223 17.64 -4.53 30.03
CA GLU A 223 16.85 -4.26 31.24
C GLU A 223 15.46 -4.91 31.19
N GLU A 224 14.95 -5.18 29.99
CA GLU A 224 13.61 -5.70 29.71
C GLU A 224 13.60 -7.16 29.22
N ALA A 225 14.64 -7.93 29.56
CA ALA A 225 14.78 -9.35 29.22
C ALA A 225 13.49 -10.15 29.50
N GLY A 226 12.84 -10.58 28.41
CA GLY A 226 11.61 -11.38 28.41
C GLY A 226 10.31 -10.61 28.18
N LYS A 227 10.36 -9.29 27.91
CA LYS A 227 9.20 -8.50 27.47
C LYS A 227 9.25 -8.22 25.97
N ASN A 228 8.12 -8.30 25.28
CA ASN A 228 7.99 -7.89 23.86
C ASN A 228 7.31 -6.51 23.76
N LEU A 229 7.20 -5.95 22.55
CA LEU A 229 6.61 -4.61 22.38
C LEU A 229 5.15 -4.53 22.87
N CYS A 230 4.40 -5.63 22.86
CA CYS A 230 3.05 -5.65 23.42
C CYS A 230 3.04 -5.34 24.92
N ASP A 231 3.98 -5.87 25.70
CA ASP A 231 4.02 -5.62 27.14
C ASP A 231 4.17 -4.12 27.44
N TYR A 232 4.86 -3.38 26.58
CA TYR A 232 4.98 -1.93 26.65
C TYR A 232 3.70 -1.23 26.18
N HIS A 233 3.20 -1.57 24.98
CA HIS A 233 2.06 -0.90 24.36
C HIS A 233 0.69 -1.35 24.87
N THR A 234 0.60 -2.19 25.91
CA THR A 234 -0.67 -2.64 26.49
C THR A 234 -0.81 -2.34 27.99
N SER A 235 0.14 -1.64 28.61
CA SER A 235 0.11 -1.36 30.04
C SER A 235 -0.94 -0.29 30.41
N GLY A 236 -2.22 -0.66 30.48
CA GLY A 236 -3.32 0.19 30.95
C GLY A 236 -4.58 0.13 30.07
N SER A 237 -5.69 0.67 30.55
CA SER A 237 -6.98 0.68 29.81
C SER A 237 -7.06 1.74 28.70
N SER A 238 -6.01 2.54 28.51
CA SER A 238 -5.95 3.68 27.60
C SER A 238 -5.51 3.33 26.17
N TYR A 239 -5.30 2.06 25.86
CA TYR A 239 -4.69 1.59 24.61
C TYR A 239 -5.66 0.91 23.65
N LYS A 240 -6.85 0.50 24.13
CA LYS A 240 -7.75 -0.40 23.38
C LYS A 240 -8.10 0.16 22.00
N ASP A 241 -8.52 1.42 21.92
CA ASP A 241 -9.00 2.00 20.66
C ASP A 241 -7.84 2.25 19.67
N MET A 242 -6.60 2.37 20.17
CA MET A 242 -5.41 2.52 19.31
C MET A 242 -5.01 1.17 18.69
N LEU A 243 -5.10 0.09 19.47
CA LEU A 243 -4.75 -1.27 19.05
C LEU A 243 -5.67 -1.79 17.92
N ASP A 244 -6.86 -1.21 17.77
CA ASP A 244 -7.76 -1.54 16.66
C ASP A 244 -7.23 -1.08 15.28
N TYR A 245 -6.27 -0.15 15.23
CA TYR A 245 -5.78 0.43 13.98
C TYR A 245 -4.27 0.30 13.78
N ILE A 246 -3.51 0.07 14.86
CA ILE A 246 -2.05 0.12 14.81
C ILE A 246 -1.46 -1.25 15.15
N TRP A 247 -0.59 -1.72 14.25
CA TRP A 247 0.24 -2.90 14.44
C TRP A 247 1.39 -2.61 15.40
N ILE A 248 1.64 -3.50 16.36
CA ILE A 248 2.70 -3.35 17.37
C ILE A 248 3.92 -4.15 16.92
N GLY A 249 4.93 -3.44 16.43
CA GLY A 249 6.13 -4.03 15.85
C GLY A 249 5.84 -4.87 14.62
N VAL A 250 6.78 -5.76 14.33
CA VAL A 250 6.75 -6.67 13.19
C VAL A 250 7.07 -8.09 13.63
N ASP A 251 6.64 -9.04 12.81
CA ASP A 251 7.08 -10.42 12.90
C ASP A 251 8.56 -10.55 12.47
N GLU A 252 9.37 -11.25 13.26
CA GLU A 252 10.78 -11.53 12.98
C GLU A 252 11.05 -13.04 12.98
N MET A 253 11.81 -13.53 11.99
CA MET A 253 12.24 -14.91 11.83
C MET A 253 13.72 -15.05 12.15
N ASP A 254 14.09 -16.03 12.99
CA ASP A 254 15.51 -16.37 13.20
C ASP A 254 16.09 -17.24 12.08
N TYR A 255 17.40 -17.50 12.12
CA TYR A 255 18.10 -18.34 11.14
C TYR A 255 17.66 -19.82 11.15
N GLN A 256 16.94 -20.24 12.20
CA GLN A 256 16.36 -21.57 12.33
C GLN A 256 14.92 -21.61 11.81
N GLY A 257 14.32 -20.48 11.44
CA GLY A 257 12.94 -20.38 10.97
C GLY A 257 11.90 -20.34 12.09
N ASN A 258 12.27 -19.91 13.30
CA ASN A 258 11.30 -19.64 14.37
C ASN A 258 10.83 -18.19 14.29
N LEU A 259 9.52 -17.98 14.45
CA LEU A 259 8.90 -16.66 14.51
C LEU A 259 8.92 -16.08 15.92
N TYR A 260 9.27 -14.80 16.00
CA TYR A 260 9.14 -13.94 17.15
C TYR A 260 8.20 -12.79 16.77
N PRO A 261 6.97 -12.75 17.29
CA PRO A 261 6.04 -11.66 17.00
C PRO A 261 6.33 -10.44 17.87
N ASN A 262 5.84 -9.28 17.43
CA ASN A 262 5.90 -7.99 18.12
C ASN A 262 7.33 -7.55 18.44
N GLN A 263 8.23 -7.71 17.47
CA GLN A 263 9.63 -7.28 17.57
C GLN A 263 9.81 -5.87 17.02
N PRO A 264 10.78 -5.10 17.54
CA PRO A 264 11.20 -3.86 16.91
C PRO A 264 11.81 -4.14 15.53
N ILE A 265 11.72 -3.19 14.62
CA ILE A 265 12.40 -3.28 13.33
C ILE A 265 13.90 -3.12 13.57
N ALA A 266 14.73 -3.95 12.95
CA ALA A 266 16.19 -3.79 12.99
C ALA A 266 16.60 -2.42 12.41
N GLN A 267 17.13 -1.53 13.25
CA GLN A 267 17.46 -0.15 12.89
C GLN A 267 18.96 0.06 12.75
N ASN A 268 19.38 0.51 11.57
CA ASN A 268 20.77 0.80 11.23
C ASN A 268 21.71 -0.39 11.50
N SER A 269 22.94 -0.33 10.99
CA SER A 269 23.91 -1.41 11.14
C SER A 269 24.45 -1.57 12.58
N SER A 270 23.76 -1.08 13.63
CA SER A 270 24.31 -1.05 15.00
C SER A 270 23.33 -1.05 16.19
N GLN A 271 22.01 -1.18 16.00
CA GLN A 271 21.10 -1.32 17.16
C GLN A 271 20.20 -2.56 16.99
N HIS A 272 20.43 -3.51 17.92
CA HIS A 272 19.70 -4.75 18.21
C HIS A 272 20.15 -6.05 17.51
N SER A 273 20.99 -6.80 18.22
CA SER A 273 20.77 -8.22 18.59
C SER A 273 22.03 -8.79 19.28
N ALA A 274 22.06 -8.75 20.61
CA ALA A 274 22.77 -9.79 21.34
C ALA A 274 21.74 -10.87 21.67
N ASP A 275 21.93 -12.08 21.15
CA ASP A 275 21.14 -13.19 21.65
C ASP A 275 21.39 -13.39 23.15
N SER A 276 20.46 -14.06 23.83
CA SER A 276 20.57 -14.42 25.27
C SER A 276 21.80 -15.28 25.62
N SER A 277 22.62 -15.64 24.61
CA SER A 277 23.84 -16.44 24.74
C SER A 277 25.12 -15.63 24.53
N GLY A 278 25.04 -14.31 24.29
CA GLY A 278 26.20 -13.44 24.16
C GLY A 278 27.05 -13.72 22.92
N ASN A 279 26.48 -14.35 21.89
CA ASN A 279 27.14 -14.43 20.60
C ASN A 279 26.92 -13.12 19.85
N VAL A 280 27.97 -12.31 19.76
CA VAL A 280 28.04 -11.14 18.90
C VAL A 280 28.07 -11.63 17.44
N SER A 281 26.94 -11.54 16.75
CA SER A 281 26.99 -11.39 15.30
C SER A 281 27.47 -9.97 15.00
N THR A 282 28.46 -9.84 14.13
CA THR A 282 29.05 -8.56 13.75
C THR A 282 28.04 -7.72 12.97
N SER A 283 27.45 -6.68 13.58
CA SER A 283 26.54 -5.71 12.91
C SER A 283 25.19 -6.36 12.51
N PRO A 284 24.01 -5.73 12.70
CA PRO A 284 22.82 -6.16 12.00
C PRO A 284 23.11 -6.14 10.49
N ASP A 285 23.07 -7.34 9.92
CA ASP A 285 23.35 -7.60 8.52
C ASP A 285 22.01 -7.58 7.79
N ALA A 286 21.67 -6.45 7.17
CA ALA A 286 20.44 -6.30 6.39
C ALA A 286 20.27 -7.41 5.34
N THR A 287 21.37 -8.04 4.90
CA THR A 287 21.31 -9.21 4.03
C THR A 287 20.76 -10.43 4.75
N THR A 288 21.21 -10.70 5.98
CA THR A 288 20.68 -11.78 6.81
C THR A 288 19.21 -11.56 7.15
N ASP A 289 18.83 -10.33 7.53
CA ASP A 289 17.43 -9.99 7.80
C ASP A 289 16.57 -10.20 6.56
N TYR A 290 17.03 -9.70 5.40
CA TYR A 290 16.36 -9.90 4.14
C TYR A 290 16.22 -11.39 3.81
N GLU A 291 17.27 -12.19 3.94
CA GLU A 291 17.27 -13.63 3.66
C GLU A 291 16.30 -14.40 4.56
N ASN A 292 16.21 -14.04 5.84
CA ASN A 292 15.25 -14.62 6.79
C ASN A 292 13.80 -14.14 6.58
N GLY A 293 13.59 -13.08 5.79
CA GLY A 293 12.25 -12.50 5.55
C GLY A 293 11.83 -11.50 6.63
N ASN A 294 12.78 -10.76 7.20
CA ASN A 294 12.54 -9.76 8.22
C ASN A 294 12.56 -8.34 7.64
N PHE A 295 11.95 -7.41 8.36
CA PHE A 295 12.07 -5.99 8.07
C PHE A 295 13.31 -5.38 8.69
N SER A 296 13.99 -4.55 7.91
CA SER A 296 15.09 -3.71 8.37
C SER A 296 14.95 -2.29 7.82
N VAL A 297 15.44 -1.33 8.60
CA VAL A 297 15.42 0.10 8.24
C VAL A 297 16.82 0.71 8.31
N ARG A 298 17.18 1.44 7.25
CA ARG A 298 18.28 2.38 7.25
C ARG A 298 17.71 3.75 7.58
N LEU A 299 18.12 4.30 8.71
CA LEU A 299 17.54 5.48 9.31
C LEU A 299 18.55 6.64 9.30
N ASP A 300 18.14 7.77 8.70
CA ASP A 300 18.81 9.06 8.85
C ASP A 300 17.95 9.99 9.71
N SER A 301 18.42 10.24 10.93
CA SER A 301 17.74 11.07 11.91
C SER A 301 18.18 12.54 11.93
N SER A 302 18.93 13.01 10.94
CA SER A 302 19.55 14.34 10.97
C SER A 302 18.49 15.45 11.00
N THR A 303 18.76 16.52 11.78
CA THR A 303 17.85 17.65 11.98
C THR A 303 18.57 18.98 11.80
N SER A 304 17.85 20.05 11.46
CA SER A 304 18.39 21.41 11.44
C SER A 304 17.78 22.28 12.55
N VAL A 305 18.58 23.17 13.16
CA VAL A 305 18.11 24.13 14.17
C VAL A 305 18.22 25.55 13.60
N LEU A 306 17.09 26.16 13.22
CA LEU A 306 17.07 27.54 12.73
C LEU A 306 16.95 28.53 13.91
N THR A 307 18.07 28.98 14.49
CA THR A 307 18.03 30.09 15.47
C THR A 307 19.14 31.13 15.27
N TRP A 308 18.89 32.38 15.73
CA TRP A 308 19.89 33.45 15.88
C TRP A 308 20.94 33.15 16.98
N LEU A 309 20.80 32.02 17.68
CA LEU A 309 21.68 31.47 18.72
C LEU A 309 22.58 30.36 18.18
N ASP A 310 22.81 30.35 16.86
CA ASP A 310 23.66 29.46 16.05
C ASP A 310 25.09 29.20 16.61
N TRP A 311 25.51 29.92 17.65
CA TRP A 311 26.81 29.79 18.30
C TRP A 311 26.79 29.03 19.63
N LEU A 312 25.62 28.58 20.11
CA LEU A 312 25.40 27.98 21.44
C LEU A 312 24.99 26.50 21.42
N VAL A 313 24.57 25.99 20.26
CA VAL A 313 24.12 24.61 20.04
C VAL A 313 24.79 24.14 18.75
N ASP A 314 25.21 22.88 18.66
CA ASP A 314 25.73 22.32 17.41
C ASP A 314 24.61 22.37 16.36
N THR A 315 24.79 23.11 15.26
CA THR A 315 23.68 23.66 14.46
C THR A 315 23.43 23.00 13.10
N ASP A 316 24.12 21.92 12.79
CA ASP A 316 23.82 21.11 11.62
C ASP A 316 24.23 19.67 11.95
N GLU A 317 23.29 18.75 12.14
CA GLU A 317 23.68 17.34 12.02
C GLU A 317 23.91 17.06 10.54
N ASP A 318 25.16 16.72 10.19
CA ASP A 318 25.52 16.28 8.84
C ASP A 318 24.56 15.16 8.39
N ILE A 319 24.20 15.17 7.11
CA ILE A 319 23.42 14.07 6.50
C ILE A 319 24.20 12.77 6.68
N LYS A 320 23.54 11.76 7.26
CA LYS A 320 24.14 10.46 7.61
C LYS A 320 23.99 9.44 6.49
N VAL A 321 23.02 9.65 5.61
CA VAL A 321 22.80 8.87 4.39
C VAL A 321 22.70 9.85 3.23
N SER A 322 23.80 9.98 2.50
CA SER A 322 23.84 10.84 1.33
C SER A 322 23.09 10.22 0.16
N GLY A 323 22.76 11.03 -0.86
CA GLY A 323 22.14 10.53 -2.09
C GLY A 323 22.91 9.38 -2.77
N GLU A 324 24.24 9.32 -2.66
CA GLU A 324 25.04 8.22 -3.23
C GLU A 324 24.92 6.90 -2.45
N ASP A 325 24.58 6.97 -1.16
CA ASP A 325 24.48 5.80 -0.28
C ASP A 325 23.10 5.12 -0.34
N VAL A 326 22.08 5.77 -0.91
CA VAL A 326 20.68 5.32 -0.89
C VAL A 326 20.52 3.93 -1.53
N ILE A 327 20.95 3.78 -2.77
CA ILE A 327 20.87 2.47 -3.46
C ILE A 327 21.87 1.47 -2.89
N GLU A 328 23.05 1.89 -2.43
CA GLU A 328 24.01 0.98 -1.78
C GLU A 328 23.39 0.32 -0.54
N ALA A 329 22.70 1.08 0.31
CA ALA A 329 21.98 0.53 1.44
C ALA A 329 20.87 -0.44 0.98
N ALA A 330 20.09 -0.07 -0.02
CA ALA A 330 19.02 -0.93 -0.52
C ALA A 330 19.54 -2.24 -1.16
N GLU A 331 20.71 -2.20 -1.81
CA GLU A 331 21.39 -3.39 -2.36
C GLU A 331 21.88 -4.35 -1.28
N LEU A 332 22.03 -3.90 -0.03
CA LEU A 332 22.33 -4.76 1.13
C LEU A 332 21.10 -5.48 1.68
N GLY A 333 19.88 -5.13 1.23
CA GLY A 333 18.64 -5.77 1.68
C GLY A 333 17.78 -4.91 2.61
N PHE A 334 18.14 -3.64 2.88
CA PHE A 334 17.27 -2.74 3.64
C PHE A 334 15.94 -2.53 2.91
N ASN A 335 14.83 -2.85 3.59
CA ASN A 335 13.49 -2.65 3.06
C ASN A 335 13.07 -1.19 3.11
N MET A 336 13.43 -0.50 4.18
CA MET A 336 12.98 0.85 4.47
C MET A 336 14.19 1.78 4.50
N LEU A 337 14.13 2.85 3.71
CA LEU A 337 15.09 3.96 3.80
C LEU A 337 14.35 5.16 4.35
N GLU A 338 14.48 5.39 5.64
CA GLU A 338 13.76 6.42 6.37
C GLU A 338 14.69 7.63 6.55
N LEU A 339 14.63 8.56 5.60
CA LEU A 339 15.66 9.59 5.44
C LEU A 339 15.19 10.99 5.86
N SER A 340 16.11 11.79 6.38
CA SER A 340 15.90 13.20 6.63
C SER A 340 16.27 14.05 5.39
N ARG A 341 15.72 15.27 5.32
CA ARG A 341 16.11 16.33 4.37
C ARG A 341 16.00 15.92 2.90
N ILE A 342 14.98 15.14 2.55
CA ILE A 342 14.71 14.75 1.17
C ILE A 342 14.41 16.01 0.35
N GLU A 343 15.10 16.16 -0.77
CA GLU A 343 15.03 17.33 -1.67
C GLU A 343 15.30 18.68 -0.99
N TYR A 344 16.13 18.68 0.04
CA TYR A 344 16.53 19.91 0.72
C TYR A 344 17.64 20.63 -0.06
N ASP A 345 17.28 21.37 -1.11
CA ASP A 345 18.19 22.03 -2.08
C ASP A 345 19.36 22.85 -1.48
N SER A 346 19.20 23.38 -0.27
CA SER A 346 20.25 24.17 0.40
C SER A 346 21.29 23.35 1.17
N VAL A 347 21.17 22.02 1.20
CA VAL A 347 22.11 21.11 1.85
C VAL A 347 22.78 20.24 0.80
N SER A 348 24.12 20.23 0.77
CA SER A 348 24.85 19.34 -0.14
C SER A 348 24.61 17.89 0.21
N ASP A 349 24.58 17.03 -0.80
CA ASP A 349 24.47 15.57 -0.67
C ASP A 349 23.13 15.06 -0.11
N ALA A 350 22.14 15.95 0.02
CA ALA A 350 20.77 15.59 0.39
C ALA A 350 20.17 14.58 -0.59
N PRO A 351 19.48 13.53 -0.09
CA PRO A 351 18.80 12.57 -0.96
C PRO A 351 17.79 13.27 -1.87
N LEU A 352 17.86 12.95 -3.16
CA LEU A 352 16.90 13.38 -4.17
C LEU A 352 16.01 12.20 -4.56
N ILE A 353 14.83 12.46 -5.14
CA ILE A 353 13.93 11.37 -5.57
C ILE A 353 14.61 10.39 -6.51
N LYS A 354 15.44 10.88 -7.43
CA LYS A 354 16.21 10.04 -8.36
C LYS A 354 17.14 9.05 -7.67
N ASP A 355 17.54 9.31 -6.42
CA ASP A 355 18.48 8.46 -5.67
C ASP A 355 17.77 7.23 -5.08
N PHE A 356 16.43 7.22 -5.01
CA PHE A 356 15.63 6.04 -4.65
C PHE A 356 15.29 5.14 -5.85
N VAL A 357 15.57 5.59 -7.08
CA VAL A 357 15.19 4.87 -8.30
C VAL A 357 16.29 3.86 -8.68
N TRP A 358 15.98 2.57 -8.55
CA TRP A 358 16.88 1.47 -8.93
C TRP A 358 16.48 0.77 -10.23
N SER A 359 15.20 0.85 -10.60
CA SER A 359 14.58 0.03 -11.64
C SER A 359 14.69 0.68 -13.02
N TRP A 360 13.69 1.47 -13.41
CA TRP A 360 13.55 2.09 -14.73
C TRP A 360 14.75 2.97 -15.07
N GLU A 361 15.29 2.80 -16.28
CA GLU A 361 16.33 3.67 -16.81
C GLU A 361 15.77 5.06 -17.13
N LYS A 362 16.64 6.06 -17.15
CA LYS A 362 16.26 7.42 -17.52
C LYS A 362 15.59 7.44 -18.91
N ASP A 363 14.50 8.21 -19.03
CA ASP A 363 13.70 8.37 -20.26
C ASP A 363 12.93 7.11 -20.70
N TYR A 364 12.71 6.14 -19.80
CA TYR A 364 11.88 4.95 -20.03
C TYR A 364 10.71 4.89 -19.04
N PRO A 365 9.57 4.24 -19.41
CA PRO A 365 9.29 3.54 -20.68
C PRO A 365 9.06 4.47 -21.89
N GLN A 366 9.23 3.95 -23.11
CA GLN A 366 9.08 4.68 -24.38
C GLN A 366 8.05 4.06 -25.35
N GLY A 367 7.85 2.75 -25.29
CA GLY A 367 6.92 2.00 -26.14
C GLY A 367 5.56 1.80 -25.48
N SER A 368 4.56 1.48 -26.30
CA SER A 368 3.24 1.03 -25.85
C SER A 368 3.02 -0.45 -26.14
N ASN A 369 2.24 -1.11 -25.28
CA ASN A 369 2.09 -2.57 -25.22
C ASN A 369 3.45 -3.28 -25.18
N ALA A 370 4.37 -2.75 -24.37
CA ALA A 370 5.75 -3.19 -24.31
C ALA A 370 6.01 -4.12 -23.12
N CYS A 371 7.16 -4.79 -23.18
CA CYS A 371 7.61 -5.73 -22.16
C CYS A 371 8.96 -5.29 -21.60
N ALA A 372 9.17 -5.50 -20.30
CA ALA A 372 10.34 -5.03 -19.60
C ALA A 372 11.54 -5.98 -19.77
N LEU A 373 12.72 -5.40 -19.93
CA LEU A 373 13.99 -6.08 -19.96
C LEU A 373 14.98 -5.47 -18.97
N SER A 374 15.88 -6.29 -18.44
CA SER A 374 17.03 -5.84 -17.67
C SER A 374 18.21 -5.63 -18.62
N THR A 375 18.70 -4.40 -18.71
CA THR A 375 19.89 -4.00 -19.49
C THR A 375 21.17 -4.60 -18.93
N THR A 376 22.29 -4.51 -19.66
CA THR A 376 23.60 -4.97 -19.16
C THR A 376 23.98 -4.31 -17.83
N GLY A 377 23.55 -3.06 -17.59
CA GLY A 377 23.82 -2.32 -16.34
C GLY A 377 22.82 -2.57 -15.21
N GLY A 378 21.83 -3.45 -15.40
CA GLY A 378 20.83 -3.78 -14.38
C GLY A 378 19.58 -2.89 -14.39
N ALA A 379 19.62 -1.74 -15.08
CA ALA A 379 18.44 -0.88 -15.26
C ALA A 379 17.37 -1.54 -16.14
N VAL A 380 16.12 -1.14 -15.96
CA VAL A 380 14.94 -1.62 -16.68
C VAL A 380 14.63 -0.71 -17.87
N GLN A 381 14.39 -1.32 -19.03
CA GLN A 381 13.86 -0.65 -20.21
C GLN A 381 12.68 -1.44 -20.75
N ASP A 382 11.85 -0.82 -21.58
CA ASP A 382 10.84 -1.53 -22.35
C ASP A 382 11.33 -1.87 -23.76
N ALA A 383 10.77 -2.93 -24.33
CA ALA A 383 10.93 -3.26 -25.73
C ALA A 383 9.72 -4.03 -26.25
N SER A 384 9.63 -4.20 -27.57
CA SER A 384 8.63 -5.08 -28.17
C SER A 384 8.76 -6.50 -27.59
N CYS A 385 7.64 -7.02 -27.07
CA CYS A 385 7.54 -8.36 -26.47
C CYS A 385 7.94 -9.50 -27.42
N SER A 386 7.98 -9.25 -28.73
CA SER A 386 8.32 -10.22 -29.78
C SER A 386 9.82 -10.39 -30.04
N ALA A 387 10.69 -9.67 -29.32
CA ALA A 387 12.13 -9.84 -29.48
C ALA A 387 12.64 -11.10 -28.75
N ASP A 388 13.55 -11.83 -29.39
CA ASP A 388 14.17 -13.01 -28.78
C ASP A 388 15.20 -12.62 -27.72
N ARG A 389 14.94 -13.02 -26.46
CA ARG A 389 15.90 -12.90 -25.35
C ARG A 389 15.80 -14.10 -24.43
N VAL A 390 16.85 -14.34 -23.65
CA VAL A 390 16.75 -15.23 -22.49
C VAL A 390 15.90 -14.58 -21.40
N HIS A 391 15.33 -15.40 -20.52
CA HIS A 391 14.39 -14.98 -19.49
C HIS A 391 15.01 -15.12 -18.11
N ALA A 392 14.73 -14.17 -17.23
CA ALA A 392 15.12 -14.24 -15.83
C ALA A 392 14.13 -15.13 -15.06
N CYS A 393 14.62 -16.20 -14.47
CA CYS A 393 13.82 -17.13 -13.69
C CYS A 393 14.26 -17.15 -12.22
N VAL A 394 13.38 -17.59 -11.33
CA VAL A 394 13.68 -17.81 -9.91
C VAL A 394 13.20 -19.18 -9.42
N ASP A 395 13.87 -19.74 -8.41
CA ASP A 395 13.34 -20.89 -7.64
C ASP A 395 12.42 -20.44 -6.49
N GLU A 396 11.93 -21.40 -5.69
CA GLU A 396 11.04 -21.14 -4.55
C GLU A 396 11.69 -20.25 -3.47
N SER A 397 13.02 -20.31 -3.33
CA SER A 397 13.79 -19.45 -2.42
C SER A 397 14.22 -18.13 -3.07
N ARG A 398 13.72 -17.86 -4.28
CA ARG A 398 14.04 -16.69 -5.10
C ARG A 398 15.51 -16.54 -5.51
N ASN A 399 16.25 -17.64 -5.62
CA ASN A 399 17.56 -17.60 -6.29
C ASN A 399 17.38 -17.42 -7.80
N TRP A 400 18.25 -16.61 -8.41
CA TRP A 400 18.12 -16.23 -9.82
C TRP A 400 18.81 -17.21 -10.78
N TYR A 401 18.14 -17.46 -11.90
CA TYR A 401 18.61 -18.30 -13.01
C TYR A 401 18.25 -17.65 -14.35
N LEU A 402 18.87 -18.13 -15.43
CA LEU A 402 18.54 -17.73 -16.80
C LEU A 402 18.13 -18.94 -17.63
N THR A 403 17.19 -18.75 -18.56
CA THR A 403 16.91 -19.77 -19.57
C THR A 403 18.12 -19.97 -20.48
N ASN A 404 18.27 -21.21 -20.98
CA ASN A 404 19.35 -21.55 -21.93
C ASN A 404 19.02 -21.14 -23.38
N THR A 405 17.74 -20.88 -23.66
CA THR A 405 17.22 -20.54 -24.97
C THR A 405 16.59 -19.16 -24.93
N ALA A 406 16.80 -18.38 -25.99
CA ALA A 406 16.08 -17.15 -26.17
C ALA A 406 14.69 -17.42 -26.77
N GLY A 407 13.72 -16.54 -26.47
CA GLY A 407 12.41 -16.53 -27.09
C GLY A 407 11.68 -15.21 -26.83
N GLU A 408 10.43 -15.12 -27.28
CA GLU A 408 9.55 -13.99 -27.00
C GLU A 408 9.26 -13.89 -25.50
N TRP A 409 8.84 -12.71 -25.03
CA TRP A 409 8.61 -12.44 -23.61
C TRP A 409 7.63 -13.43 -22.97
N GLN A 410 6.50 -13.69 -23.63
CA GLN A 410 5.43 -14.58 -23.14
C GLN A 410 5.86 -16.05 -23.05
N GLU A 411 6.90 -16.46 -23.78
CA GLU A 411 7.42 -17.82 -23.67
C GLU A 411 8.15 -18.06 -22.34
N GLY A 412 8.53 -16.98 -21.63
CA GLY A 412 9.23 -17.06 -20.35
C GLY A 412 8.51 -17.92 -19.31
N PHE A 413 7.18 -17.82 -19.24
CA PHE A 413 6.37 -18.63 -18.31
C PHE A 413 6.61 -20.13 -18.50
N ALA A 414 6.50 -20.62 -19.75
CA ALA A 414 6.68 -22.02 -20.06
C ALA A 414 8.16 -22.45 -20.02
N GLN A 415 9.07 -21.58 -20.45
CA GLN A 415 10.51 -21.88 -20.49
C GLN A 415 11.13 -21.97 -19.09
N CYS A 416 10.80 -21.05 -18.18
CA CYS A 416 11.23 -21.14 -16.78
C CYS A 416 10.59 -22.36 -16.10
N ALA A 417 9.28 -22.60 -16.29
CA ALA A 417 8.58 -23.72 -15.68
C ALA A 417 9.17 -25.08 -16.10
N ALA A 418 9.62 -25.21 -17.36
CA ALA A 418 10.29 -26.42 -17.84
C ALA A 418 11.63 -26.72 -17.14
N LEU A 419 12.22 -25.73 -16.47
CA LEU A 419 13.44 -25.87 -15.66
C LEU A 419 13.13 -26.05 -14.17
N GLY A 420 11.86 -26.03 -13.76
CA GLY A 420 11.46 -26.03 -12.35
C GLY A 420 11.56 -24.65 -11.69
N TYR A 421 11.54 -23.57 -12.49
CA TYR A 421 11.64 -22.19 -12.02
C TYR A 421 10.43 -21.37 -12.46
N GLN A 422 10.25 -20.19 -11.89
CA GLN A 422 9.21 -19.22 -12.28
C GLN A 422 9.83 -18.05 -13.05
N PHE A 423 9.15 -17.57 -14.11
CA PHE A 423 9.54 -16.34 -14.80
C PHE A 423 9.31 -15.12 -13.91
N ALA A 424 10.31 -14.27 -13.70
CA ALA A 424 10.28 -13.32 -12.60
C ALA A 424 10.85 -11.93 -12.92
N MET A 425 10.46 -10.97 -12.07
CA MET A 425 10.95 -9.61 -11.94
C MET A 425 11.59 -9.46 -10.55
N PRO A 426 12.78 -8.82 -10.41
CA PRO A 426 13.29 -8.44 -9.09
C PRO A 426 12.31 -7.58 -8.33
N TYR A 427 12.07 -7.88 -7.06
CA TYR A 427 11.19 -7.07 -6.23
C TYR A 427 11.83 -5.74 -5.82
N ASN A 428 13.16 -5.72 -5.69
CA ASN A 428 13.88 -4.60 -5.08
C ASN A 428 15.36 -4.54 -5.55
N PRO A 429 16.16 -3.56 -5.06
CA PRO A 429 17.58 -3.44 -5.42
C PRO A 429 18.43 -4.67 -5.10
N TYR A 430 18.24 -5.31 -3.93
CA TYR A 430 18.98 -6.50 -3.53
C TYR A 430 18.85 -7.63 -4.56
N GLU A 431 17.62 -7.93 -4.98
CA GLU A 431 17.39 -8.96 -5.99
C GLU A 431 17.87 -8.54 -7.38
N ASN A 432 17.78 -7.25 -7.72
CA ASN A 432 18.31 -6.74 -9.00
C ASN A 432 19.83 -6.92 -9.08
N ALA A 433 20.54 -6.64 -7.98
CA ALA A 433 21.97 -6.90 -7.84
C ALA A 433 22.28 -8.40 -7.93
N ALA A 434 21.45 -9.27 -7.36
CA ALA A 434 21.58 -10.73 -7.48
C ALA A 434 21.44 -11.20 -8.94
N LEU A 435 20.42 -10.71 -9.67
CA LEU A 435 20.25 -11.01 -11.10
C LEU A 435 21.43 -10.49 -11.94
N ALA A 436 21.97 -9.31 -11.62
CA ALA A 436 23.15 -8.76 -12.29
C ALA A 436 24.39 -9.65 -12.15
N LYS A 437 24.58 -10.28 -10.96
CA LYS A 437 25.65 -11.28 -10.73
C LYS A 437 25.46 -12.49 -11.63
N VAL A 438 24.26 -13.07 -11.69
CA VAL A 438 23.94 -14.24 -12.53
C VAL A 438 24.18 -13.94 -14.02
N LYS A 439 23.78 -12.76 -14.50
CA LYS A 439 24.03 -12.34 -15.89
C LYS A 439 25.52 -12.24 -16.21
N THR A 440 26.30 -11.71 -15.27
CA THR A 440 27.76 -11.58 -15.40
C THR A 440 28.43 -12.95 -15.45
N GLU A 441 28.06 -13.86 -14.55
CA GLU A 441 28.60 -15.23 -14.48
C GLU A 441 28.25 -16.05 -15.73
N ALA A 442 27.02 -15.90 -16.23
CA ALA A 442 26.57 -16.51 -17.47
C ALA A 442 27.16 -15.85 -18.74
N GLN A 443 27.93 -14.77 -18.59
CA GLN A 443 28.51 -13.97 -19.70
C GLN A 443 27.45 -13.46 -20.68
N VAL A 444 26.24 -13.19 -20.17
CA VAL A 444 25.13 -12.64 -20.96
C VAL A 444 25.30 -11.13 -21.04
N SER A 445 25.85 -10.68 -22.17
CA SER A 445 26.01 -9.25 -22.47
C SER A 445 24.75 -8.63 -23.09
N ALA A 446 23.82 -9.45 -23.56
CA ALA A 446 22.51 -9.02 -24.04
C ALA A 446 21.56 -8.70 -22.88
N SER A 447 20.51 -7.93 -23.13
CA SER A 447 19.44 -7.76 -22.17
C SER A 447 18.60 -9.03 -22.01
N VAL A 448 17.98 -9.16 -20.84
CA VAL A 448 17.23 -10.33 -20.37
C VAL A 448 15.78 -9.93 -20.16
N TRP A 449 14.82 -10.79 -20.54
CA TRP A 449 13.41 -10.56 -20.26
C TRP A 449 13.11 -10.66 -18.76
N LEU A 450 12.27 -9.76 -18.26
CA LEU A 450 11.77 -9.72 -16.88
C LEU A 450 10.26 -9.92 -16.91
N ASN A 451 9.67 -10.62 -15.93
CA ASN A 451 8.21 -10.77 -15.83
C ASN A 451 7.55 -9.47 -15.35
N TYR A 452 7.55 -8.48 -16.24
CA TYR A 452 6.98 -7.16 -16.06
C TYR A 452 6.59 -6.60 -17.44
N TYR A 453 5.33 -6.20 -17.60
CA TYR A 453 4.77 -5.79 -18.89
C TYR A 453 3.71 -4.71 -18.72
N GLU A 454 3.50 -3.91 -19.76
CA GLU A 454 2.42 -2.91 -19.78
C GLU A 454 1.07 -3.62 -19.96
N ALA A 455 0.26 -3.61 -18.91
CA ALA A 455 -1.03 -4.29 -18.86
C ALA A 455 -2.14 -3.47 -19.53
N ILE A 456 -2.14 -2.16 -19.28
CA ILE A 456 -3.05 -1.14 -19.83
C ILE A 456 -2.29 0.21 -19.84
N ASP A 457 -2.80 1.23 -20.54
CA ASP A 457 -2.25 2.59 -20.64
C ASP A 457 -1.37 3.01 -19.44
N ASP A 458 -0.04 2.98 -19.61
CA ASP A 458 0.98 3.39 -18.63
C ASP A 458 0.94 2.68 -17.26
N PHE A 459 0.22 1.55 -17.15
CA PHE A 459 0.20 0.69 -15.97
C PHE A 459 0.91 -0.63 -16.24
N TRP A 460 1.92 -0.91 -15.42
CA TRP A 460 2.79 -2.05 -15.61
C TRP A 460 2.59 -3.08 -14.51
N LEU A 461 2.44 -4.35 -14.90
CA LEU A 461 2.16 -5.45 -13.96
C LEU A 461 3.37 -6.38 -13.87
N ALA A 462 3.92 -6.52 -12.67
CA ALA A 462 5.04 -7.42 -12.38
C ALA A 462 4.55 -8.73 -11.75
N GLY A 463 5.32 -9.80 -11.96
CA GLY A 463 5.11 -11.06 -11.23
C GLY A 463 3.84 -11.82 -11.60
N SER A 464 3.24 -11.54 -12.77
CA SER A 464 2.06 -12.26 -13.25
C SER A 464 2.32 -13.76 -13.42
N GLU A 465 1.32 -14.62 -13.22
CA GLU A 465 1.46 -16.06 -13.53
C GLU A 465 1.42 -16.35 -15.04
N SER A 466 0.82 -15.44 -15.80
CA SER A 466 0.67 -15.53 -17.25
C SER A 466 0.37 -14.15 -17.83
N GLN A 467 0.64 -13.97 -19.12
CA GLN A 467 0.21 -12.77 -19.84
C GLN A 467 -1.31 -12.77 -20.01
N GLN A 468 -1.96 -11.70 -19.55
CA GLN A 468 -3.40 -11.53 -19.66
C GLN A 468 -3.75 -10.33 -20.54
N ASP A 469 -4.72 -10.51 -21.45
CA ASP A 469 -5.38 -9.42 -22.16
C ASP A 469 -6.64 -9.02 -21.38
N TYR A 470 -6.57 -7.89 -20.70
CA TYR A 470 -7.66 -7.36 -19.89
C TYR A 470 -8.82 -6.80 -20.72
N GLY A 471 -8.72 -6.82 -22.06
CA GLY A 471 -9.73 -6.29 -22.97
C GLY A 471 -9.96 -4.80 -22.78
N TYR A 472 -8.94 -4.08 -22.33
CA TYR A 472 -9.00 -2.68 -21.96
C TYR A 472 -9.25 -1.79 -23.17
N VAL A 473 -10.21 -0.88 -23.07
CA VAL A 473 -10.52 0.11 -24.12
C VAL A 473 -10.97 1.43 -23.50
N LYS A 474 -10.19 2.49 -23.70
CA LYS A 474 -10.61 3.88 -23.46
C LYS A 474 -11.48 4.39 -24.61
N LYS A 475 -12.68 4.90 -24.30
CA LYS A 475 -13.54 5.62 -25.26
C LYS A 475 -13.50 7.11 -24.95
N ALA A 476 -13.27 7.93 -25.98
CA ALA A 476 -13.15 9.37 -25.86
C ALA A 476 -14.33 10.01 -25.12
N ALA A 477 -14.08 11.13 -24.43
CA ALA A 477 -15.14 11.91 -23.84
C ALA A 477 -15.94 12.66 -24.93
N ILE A 478 -17.23 12.88 -24.69
CA ILE A 478 -18.07 13.78 -25.51
C ILE A 478 -18.60 14.91 -24.64
N GLY A 479 -18.61 16.13 -25.19
CA GLY A 479 -18.89 17.37 -24.48
C GLY A 479 -17.75 18.36 -24.64
N SER A 480 -17.69 19.36 -23.76
CA SER A 480 -16.64 20.39 -23.78
C SER A 480 -15.42 19.99 -22.94
N ASP A 481 -14.27 20.49 -23.38
CA ASP A 481 -13.04 20.47 -22.59
C ASP A 481 -13.06 21.60 -21.55
N SER A 482 -12.54 21.30 -20.37
CA SER A 482 -12.42 22.23 -19.25
C SER A 482 -11.00 22.15 -18.68
N ASN A 483 -10.71 22.95 -17.65
CA ASN A 483 -9.45 22.86 -16.92
C ASN A 483 -9.49 21.88 -15.73
N ASP A 484 -10.64 21.28 -15.44
CA ASP A 484 -10.85 20.36 -14.31
C ASP A 484 -11.30 19.00 -14.85
N ASP A 485 -10.31 18.20 -15.24
CA ASP A 485 -10.49 16.86 -15.77
C ASP A 485 -10.54 15.83 -14.65
N PHE A 486 -11.23 14.72 -14.91
CA PHE A 486 -11.13 13.52 -14.10
C PHE A 486 -10.84 12.33 -14.99
N ASP A 487 -10.01 11.41 -14.51
CA ASP A 487 -9.79 10.10 -15.11
C ASP A 487 -9.78 9.09 -13.97
N SER A 488 -10.61 8.05 -14.07
CA SER A 488 -10.68 6.99 -13.05
C SER A 488 -10.01 5.68 -13.47
N ILE A 489 -8.90 5.81 -14.18
CA ILE A 489 -8.02 4.69 -14.56
C ILE A 489 -7.42 3.97 -13.33
N ASP A 490 -7.18 4.70 -12.23
CA ASP A 490 -6.80 4.19 -10.91
C ASP A 490 -7.69 3.04 -10.41
N MET A 491 -9.00 3.12 -10.66
CA MET A 491 -9.94 2.06 -10.27
C MET A 491 -9.72 0.78 -11.08
N ILE A 492 -9.30 0.90 -12.34
CA ILE A 492 -8.92 -0.27 -13.14
C ILE A 492 -7.59 -0.82 -12.63
N LYS A 493 -6.58 0.03 -12.40
CA LYS A 493 -5.29 -0.40 -11.84
C LYS A 493 -5.48 -1.19 -10.54
N ARG A 494 -6.27 -0.65 -9.60
CA ARG A 494 -6.64 -1.33 -8.35
C ARG A 494 -7.37 -2.65 -8.59
N LYS A 495 -8.27 -2.72 -9.57
CA LYS A 495 -8.93 -3.99 -9.94
C LYS A 495 -7.92 -5.03 -10.41
N LEU A 496 -6.91 -4.64 -11.18
CA LEU A 496 -5.88 -5.56 -11.65
C LEU A 496 -4.97 -6.04 -10.50
N LEU A 497 -4.68 -5.17 -9.52
CA LEU A 497 -3.88 -5.52 -8.34
C LEU A 497 -4.64 -6.39 -7.32
N SER A 498 -5.96 -6.26 -7.24
CA SER A 498 -6.82 -7.07 -6.35
C SER A 498 -7.22 -8.43 -6.97
N ALA A 499 -6.46 -8.94 -7.94
CA ALA A 499 -6.76 -10.17 -8.69
C ALA A 499 -8.17 -10.19 -9.30
N GLY A 500 -8.74 -9.02 -9.62
CA GLY A 500 -10.10 -8.89 -10.16
C GLY A 500 -11.20 -8.78 -9.11
N GLY A 501 -10.90 -8.88 -7.81
CA GLY A 501 -11.87 -8.88 -6.72
C GLY A 501 -12.68 -7.59 -6.55
N MET A 502 -12.25 -6.47 -7.15
CA MET A 502 -12.99 -5.20 -7.14
C MET A 502 -14.01 -5.11 -8.29
N ASN A 503 -15.29 -4.89 -8.01
CA ASN A 503 -16.37 -4.80 -8.99
C ASN A 503 -17.13 -3.47 -8.91
N LEU A 504 -17.69 -3.03 -10.03
CA LEU A 504 -18.62 -1.91 -10.04
C LEU A 504 -19.95 -2.36 -9.39
N SER A 505 -20.30 -1.80 -8.23
CA SER A 505 -21.47 -2.21 -7.45
C SER A 505 -22.70 -1.35 -7.77
N SER A 506 -22.53 -0.06 -8.04
CA SER A 506 -23.66 0.80 -8.38
C SER A 506 -23.30 2.10 -9.10
N VAL A 507 -24.31 2.66 -9.77
CA VAL A 507 -24.28 4.02 -10.33
C VAL A 507 -25.54 4.80 -9.97
N GLN A 508 -25.40 6.12 -9.80
CA GLN A 508 -26.51 7.03 -9.49
C GLN A 508 -26.33 8.34 -10.25
N ILE A 509 -27.42 8.93 -10.76
CA ILE A 509 -27.36 10.19 -11.52
C ILE A 509 -27.88 11.34 -10.67
N ARG A 510 -27.18 12.47 -10.67
CA ARG A 510 -27.62 13.75 -10.11
C ARG A 510 -28.04 14.68 -11.24
N SER A 511 -29.30 15.08 -11.25
CA SER A 511 -29.83 15.86 -12.37
C SER A 511 -30.98 16.78 -11.98
N GLY A 512 -31.19 17.80 -12.82
CA GLY A 512 -32.41 18.59 -12.91
C GLY A 512 -32.91 18.60 -14.35
N ASN A 513 -32.91 19.77 -14.99
CA ASN A 513 -33.16 19.86 -16.43
C ASN A 513 -31.98 19.36 -17.30
N ARG A 514 -30.81 19.16 -16.68
CA ARG A 514 -29.54 18.70 -17.26
C ARG A 514 -28.87 17.73 -16.29
N ILE A 515 -27.72 17.16 -16.66
CA ILE A 515 -26.88 16.41 -15.72
C ILE A 515 -26.01 17.40 -14.95
N ASP A 516 -26.07 17.30 -13.62
CA ASP A 516 -25.18 18.07 -12.74
C ASP A 516 -24.02 17.19 -12.27
N GLY A 517 -24.25 15.87 -12.14
CA GLY A 517 -23.21 14.91 -11.80
C GLY A 517 -23.70 13.47 -11.75
N PHE A 518 -22.83 12.55 -11.35
CA PHE A 518 -23.16 11.16 -11.11
C PHE A 518 -22.23 10.56 -10.06
N LYS A 519 -22.69 9.49 -9.41
CA LYS A 519 -21.93 8.70 -8.44
C LYS A 519 -21.71 7.30 -8.98
N VAL A 520 -20.53 6.76 -8.73
CA VAL A 520 -20.08 5.41 -9.09
C VAL A 520 -19.54 4.77 -7.82
N CYS A 521 -19.98 3.57 -7.47
CA CYS A 521 -19.47 2.85 -6.31
C CYS A 521 -18.93 1.49 -6.74
N TYR A 522 -17.87 1.07 -6.06
CA TYR A 522 -17.19 -0.20 -6.26
C TYR A 522 -17.18 -0.99 -4.96
N GLU A 523 -17.41 -2.29 -5.06
CA GLU A 523 -17.29 -3.24 -3.96
C GLU A 523 -16.02 -4.07 -4.14
N ASN A 524 -15.37 -4.46 -3.05
CA ASN A 524 -14.36 -5.51 -3.08
C ASN A 524 -15.02 -6.82 -2.67
N THR A 525 -14.56 -7.91 -3.25
CA THR A 525 -15.02 -9.25 -2.94
C THR A 525 -13.85 -10.05 -2.35
N GLN A 526 -14.15 -10.94 -1.42
CA GLN A 526 -13.14 -11.73 -0.73
C GLN A 526 -12.40 -12.63 -1.72
N GLY A 527 -11.07 -12.52 -1.77
CA GLY A 527 -10.19 -13.49 -2.42
C GLY A 527 -9.83 -14.66 -1.49
N VAL A 528 -9.06 -15.64 -1.99
CA VAL A 528 -8.42 -16.64 -1.11
C VAL A 528 -7.18 -15.98 -0.48
N SER A 529 -7.41 -15.21 0.58
CA SER A 529 -6.37 -14.50 1.33
C SER A 529 -6.68 -14.54 2.83
N MET A 530 -5.62 -14.43 3.65
CA MET A 530 -5.75 -14.29 5.10
C MET A 530 -6.43 -12.95 5.45
N ALA A 531 -6.21 -11.93 4.63
CA ALA A 531 -6.88 -10.65 4.74
C ALA A 531 -8.37 -10.79 4.47
N THR A 532 -9.17 -10.21 5.35
CA THR A 532 -10.62 -10.11 5.25
C THR A 532 -10.97 -8.86 4.46
N VAL A 533 -11.90 -9.01 3.53
CA VAL A 533 -12.39 -7.88 2.75
C VAL A 533 -13.22 -6.93 3.62
N GLY A 534 -12.95 -5.63 3.53
CA GLY A 534 -13.76 -4.61 4.16
C GLY A 534 -15.15 -4.49 3.52
N GLU A 535 -16.15 -4.11 4.31
CA GLU A 535 -17.54 -3.95 3.85
C GLU A 535 -17.82 -2.60 3.16
N SER A 536 -16.88 -1.65 3.26
CA SER A 536 -17.06 -0.28 2.74
C SER A 536 -16.90 -0.22 1.22
N GLU A 537 -17.87 0.39 0.54
CA GLU A 537 -17.78 0.68 -0.89
C GLU A 537 -16.86 1.87 -1.19
N PHE A 538 -16.09 1.76 -2.26
CA PHE A 538 -15.38 2.89 -2.83
C PHE A 538 -16.31 3.69 -3.74
N CYS A 539 -16.82 4.81 -3.26
CA CYS A 539 -17.66 5.69 -4.06
C CYS A 539 -16.92 6.93 -4.59
N ARG A 540 -17.26 7.33 -5.83
CA ARG A 540 -16.81 8.54 -6.50
C ARG A 540 -17.99 9.34 -6.99
N THR A 541 -17.96 10.65 -6.77
CA THR A 541 -18.91 11.59 -7.34
C THR A 541 -18.19 12.48 -8.32
N TYR A 542 -18.74 12.60 -9.52
CA TYR A 542 -18.26 13.48 -10.58
C TYR A 542 -19.34 14.51 -10.90
N GLY A 543 -18.95 15.70 -11.35
CA GLY A 543 -19.88 16.81 -11.53
C GLY A 543 -20.01 17.69 -10.29
N GLY A 544 -20.90 18.67 -10.37
CA GLY A 544 -21.13 19.64 -9.31
C GLY A 544 -22.34 19.36 -8.42
N ASP A 545 -22.60 20.29 -7.51
CA ASP A 545 -23.64 20.16 -6.49
C ASP A 545 -25.06 20.59 -6.92
N GLY A 546 -25.29 20.79 -8.22
CA GLY A 546 -26.61 21.11 -8.77
C GLY A 546 -27.61 19.94 -8.70
N GLY A 547 -28.87 20.20 -9.04
CA GLY A 547 -29.88 19.15 -9.24
C GLY A 547 -30.22 18.32 -8.00
N SER A 548 -30.70 17.09 -8.22
CA SER A 548 -31.03 16.13 -7.15
C SER A 548 -30.65 14.71 -7.55
N TRP A 549 -30.27 13.90 -6.56
CA TRP A 549 -29.97 12.48 -6.76
C TRP A 549 -31.22 11.69 -7.15
N GLY A 550 -31.13 10.93 -8.24
CA GLY A 550 -32.16 10.00 -8.71
C GLY A 550 -32.05 8.61 -8.07
N ASN A 551 -32.68 7.63 -8.71
CA ASN A 551 -32.58 6.22 -8.30
C ASN A 551 -31.17 5.67 -8.54
N THR A 552 -30.75 4.74 -7.70
CA THR A 552 -29.52 3.95 -7.87
C THR A 552 -29.79 2.75 -8.78
N LEU A 553 -28.85 2.46 -9.68
CA LEU A 553 -28.77 1.21 -10.43
C LEU A 553 -27.63 0.38 -9.83
N SER A 554 -27.94 -0.80 -9.30
CA SER A 554 -26.96 -1.72 -8.69
C SER A 554 -26.65 -2.89 -9.60
N PHE A 555 -25.51 -3.53 -9.38
CA PHE A 555 -25.02 -4.70 -10.11
C PHE A 555 -24.64 -5.79 -9.11
N ASP A 556 -25.20 -6.99 -9.28
CA ASP A 556 -24.82 -8.17 -8.51
C ASP A 556 -23.70 -8.95 -9.22
N SER A 557 -22.47 -8.82 -8.73
CA SER A 557 -21.29 -9.52 -9.23
C SER A 557 -21.43 -11.05 -9.14
N SER A 558 -22.21 -11.58 -8.19
CA SER A 558 -22.49 -13.02 -8.07
C SER A 558 -23.37 -13.56 -9.19
N ASN A 559 -24.19 -12.70 -9.81
CA ASN A 559 -24.97 -13.03 -11.01
C ASN A 559 -24.25 -12.63 -12.31
N GLY A 560 -23.00 -12.16 -12.21
CA GLY A 560 -22.25 -11.64 -13.36
C GLY A 560 -22.86 -10.37 -13.94
N GLU A 561 -23.58 -9.57 -13.15
CA GLU A 561 -24.17 -8.32 -13.62
C GLU A 561 -23.11 -7.22 -13.70
N TYR A 562 -23.22 -6.39 -14.72
CA TYR A 562 -22.34 -5.26 -14.96
C TYR A 562 -23.06 -4.09 -15.64
N LEU A 563 -22.41 -2.93 -15.69
CA LEU A 563 -22.86 -1.79 -16.48
C LEU A 563 -22.57 -2.03 -17.96
N SER A 564 -23.63 -2.22 -18.76
CA SER A 564 -23.51 -2.55 -20.17
C SER A 564 -23.43 -1.32 -21.05
N ASP A 565 -24.31 -0.33 -20.87
CA ASP A 565 -24.42 0.80 -21.80
C ASP A 565 -24.48 2.13 -21.08
N VAL A 566 -23.73 3.09 -21.61
CA VAL A 566 -23.80 4.49 -21.22
C VAL A 566 -24.24 5.30 -22.43
N LYS A 567 -25.44 5.90 -22.35
CA LYS A 567 -25.93 6.85 -23.35
C LYS A 567 -25.82 8.26 -22.82
N ILE A 568 -25.16 9.12 -23.58
CA ILE A 568 -24.84 10.49 -23.24
C ILE A 568 -25.41 11.36 -24.36
N CYS A 569 -26.12 12.44 -24.02
CA CYS A 569 -26.52 13.45 -24.99
C CYS A 569 -26.03 14.83 -24.55
N ILE A 570 -25.57 15.61 -25.52
CA ILE A 570 -25.02 16.96 -25.31
C ILE A 570 -26.01 18.03 -25.79
N ASP A 571 -25.88 19.23 -25.26
CA ASP A 571 -26.61 20.43 -25.72
C ASP A 571 -25.70 21.66 -25.65
N ASP A 572 -25.64 22.44 -26.73
CA ASP A 572 -24.91 23.71 -26.83
C ASP A 572 -25.84 24.94 -26.66
N ALA A 573 -27.16 24.73 -26.76
CA ALA A 573 -28.10 25.76 -27.20
C ALA A 573 -28.37 26.87 -26.16
N LYS A 574 -27.88 26.71 -24.93
CA LYS A 574 -28.20 27.63 -23.82
C LYS A 574 -27.00 28.38 -23.23
N TYR A 575 -25.79 27.83 -23.30
CA TYR A 575 -24.62 28.40 -22.61
C TYR A 575 -23.41 28.67 -23.54
N GLY A 576 -23.48 28.24 -24.81
CA GLY A 576 -22.42 28.47 -25.80
C GLY A 576 -21.24 27.49 -25.71
N TYR A 577 -21.41 26.38 -25.01
CA TYR A 577 -20.51 25.22 -24.94
C TYR A 577 -21.32 23.93 -24.77
N ASP A 578 -20.81 22.80 -25.24
CA ASP A 578 -21.43 21.47 -25.16
C ASP A 578 -21.34 20.94 -23.72
N THR A 579 -22.46 20.80 -23.03
CA THR A 579 -22.53 20.21 -21.67
C THR A 579 -23.30 18.89 -21.70
N VAL A 580 -23.02 17.97 -20.77
CA VAL A 580 -23.75 16.71 -20.69
C VAL A 580 -25.19 16.99 -20.21
N TYR A 581 -26.16 16.92 -21.11
CA TYR A 581 -27.53 17.32 -20.85
C TYR A 581 -28.45 16.15 -20.49
N TYR A 582 -28.10 14.95 -20.94
CA TYR A 582 -28.79 13.70 -20.61
C TYR A 582 -27.81 12.56 -20.44
N LEU A 583 -28.08 11.71 -19.46
CA LEU A 583 -27.32 10.50 -19.18
C LEU A 583 -28.29 9.35 -18.92
N LYS A 584 -27.99 8.18 -19.49
CA LYS A 584 -28.68 6.93 -19.20
C LYS A 584 -27.67 5.82 -19.02
N PHE A 585 -27.75 5.16 -17.87
CA PHE A 585 -27.02 3.93 -17.56
C PHE A 585 -27.94 2.73 -17.74
N THR A 586 -27.43 1.68 -18.38
CA THR A 586 -28.14 0.42 -18.59
C THR A 586 -27.27 -0.74 -18.12
N SER A 587 -27.87 -1.62 -17.32
CA SER A 587 -27.25 -2.86 -16.86
C SER A 587 -27.34 -3.95 -17.92
N SER A 588 -26.46 -4.95 -17.78
CA SER A 588 -26.49 -6.21 -18.54
C SER A 588 -27.85 -6.94 -18.53
N THR A 589 -28.69 -6.75 -17.51
CA THR A 589 -30.04 -7.33 -17.42
C THR A 589 -31.13 -6.47 -18.08
N GLY A 590 -30.76 -5.29 -18.59
CA GLY A 590 -31.66 -4.34 -19.27
C GLY A 590 -32.33 -3.32 -18.35
N SER A 591 -32.11 -3.39 -17.03
CA SER A 591 -32.53 -2.34 -16.09
C SER A 591 -31.76 -1.05 -16.37
N SER A 592 -32.40 0.12 -16.22
CA SER A 592 -31.76 1.40 -16.54
C SER A 592 -32.24 2.57 -15.69
N ILE A 593 -31.34 3.52 -15.42
CA ILE A 593 -31.65 4.84 -14.84
C ILE A 593 -31.26 5.94 -15.82
N ASN A 594 -31.93 7.09 -15.74
CA ASN A 594 -31.62 8.24 -16.58
C ASN A 594 -31.93 9.56 -15.86
N GLY A 595 -31.29 10.64 -16.30
CA GLY A 595 -31.51 11.99 -15.81
C GLY A 595 -31.33 13.04 -16.90
N GLY A 596 -31.77 14.26 -16.62
CA GLY A 596 -31.75 15.36 -17.58
C GLY A 596 -32.76 15.21 -18.73
N ASN A 597 -32.63 16.03 -19.77
CA ASN A 597 -33.53 16.02 -20.93
C ASN A 597 -32.79 15.54 -22.18
N SER A 598 -33.28 14.49 -22.84
CA SER A 598 -32.66 14.00 -24.07
C SER A 598 -32.68 15.07 -25.17
N THR A 599 -31.55 15.21 -25.87
CA THR A 599 -31.42 16.06 -27.07
C THR A 599 -31.33 15.20 -28.33
N SER A 600 -31.12 15.83 -29.49
CA SER A 600 -30.90 15.13 -30.75
C SER A 600 -29.49 14.61 -30.93
N ASP A 601 -28.51 15.18 -30.22
CA ASP A 601 -27.10 14.78 -30.31
C ASP A 601 -26.75 13.84 -29.16
N CYS A 602 -26.67 12.54 -29.46
CA CYS A 602 -26.42 11.51 -28.47
C CYS A 602 -25.42 10.48 -28.99
N THR A 603 -24.51 10.06 -28.12
CA THR A 603 -23.66 8.88 -28.33
C THR A 603 -24.04 7.80 -27.31
N THR A 604 -24.00 6.53 -27.74
CA THR A 604 -24.16 5.38 -26.83
C THR A 604 -22.89 4.56 -26.89
N TYR A 605 -22.20 4.48 -25.75
CA TYR A 605 -21.10 3.57 -25.57
C TYR A 605 -21.63 2.20 -25.15
N ALA A 606 -21.99 1.39 -26.15
CA ALA A 606 -22.49 0.04 -25.92
C ALA A 606 -21.36 -0.93 -25.61
N SER A 607 -21.47 -1.69 -24.53
CA SER A 607 -20.57 -2.81 -24.27
C SER A 607 -20.81 -3.95 -25.26
N THR A 608 -19.75 -4.67 -25.61
CA THR A 608 -19.86 -5.91 -26.39
C THR A 608 -20.31 -7.04 -25.46
N SER A 609 -20.61 -8.23 -25.99
CA SER A 609 -20.88 -9.41 -25.15
C SER A 609 -19.70 -9.82 -24.27
N SER A 610 -18.51 -9.28 -24.49
CA SER A 610 -17.28 -9.64 -23.79
C SER A 610 -16.65 -8.50 -22.98
N GLN A 611 -17.28 -7.32 -22.92
CA GLN A 611 -16.77 -6.15 -22.20
C GLN A 611 -17.83 -5.55 -21.28
N GLN A 612 -17.37 -4.84 -20.27
CA GLN A 612 -18.16 -4.03 -19.34
C GLN A 612 -17.65 -2.60 -19.34
N VAL A 613 -18.52 -1.65 -19.02
CA VAL A 613 -18.08 -0.32 -18.60
C VAL A 613 -17.73 -0.38 -17.13
N PHE A 614 -16.49 0.00 -16.79
CA PHE A 614 -16.01 -0.10 -15.41
C PHE A 614 -15.72 1.25 -14.78
N ALA A 615 -15.01 2.13 -15.50
CA ALA A 615 -14.63 3.45 -15.00
C ALA A 615 -14.96 4.56 -16.01
N PHE A 616 -14.79 5.80 -15.58
CA PHE A 616 -15.17 7.00 -16.32
C PHE A 616 -14.02 8.00 -16.37
N HIS A 617 -14.03 8.86 -17.38
CA HIS A 617 -13.15 10.04 -17.47
C HIS A 617 -13.91 11.18 -18.13
N GLY A 618 -13.42 12.42 -18.03
CA GLY A 618 -14.09 13.56 -18.62
C GLY A 618 -13.71 14.88 -17.95
N ASN A 619 -14.60 15.85 -18.05
CA ASN A 619 -14.41 17.19 -17.50
C ASN A 619 -15.59 17.59 -16.63
N THR A 620 -15.29 18.30 -15.55
CA THR A 620 -16.27 18.74 -14.56
C THR A 620 -16.02 20.18 -14.13
N ASN A 621 -17.06 20.84 -13.64
CA ASN A 621 -16.98 22.10 -12.92
C ASN A 621 -18.19 22.17 -11.98
N THR A 622 -18.95 23.27 -11.99
CA THR A 622 -20.27 23.33 -11.35
C THR A 622 -21.30 22.34 -11.93
N GLU A 623 -20.98 21.69 -13.05
CA GLU A 623 -21.75 20.66 -13.74
C GLU A 623 -20.82 19.68 -14.49
N LEU A 624 -21.39 18.63 -15.09
CA LEU A 624 -20.64 17.67 -15.90
C LEU A 624 -20.51 18.16 -17.36
N GLU A 625 -19.30 18.51 -17.78
CA GLU A 625 -19.07 19.18 -19.07
C GLU A 625 -18.78 18.17 -20.20
N SER A 626 -18.03 17.11 -19.91
CA SER A 626 -17.85 15.98 -20.83
C SER A 626 -17.71 14.65 -20.11
N LEU A 627 -18.04 13.57 -20.81
CA LEU A 627 -17.98 12.22 -20.25
C LEU A 627 -17.52 11.19 -21.29
N GLY A 628 -16.51 10.43 -20.93
CA GLY A 628 -15.99 9.24 -21.59
C GLY A 628 -16.02 8.05 -20.65
N ILE A 629 -15.59 6.88 -21.15
CA ILE A 629 -15.61 5.64 -20.38
C ILE A 629 -14.37 4.81 -20.60
N HIS A 630 -14.09 3.96 -19.62
CA HIS A 630 -13.14 2.86 -19.71
C HIS A 630 -13.89 1.54 -19.69
N LYS A 631 -13.49 0.65 -20.60
CA LYS A 631 -14.02 -0.72 -20.66
C LYS A 631 -12.94 -1.72 -20.34
N ILE A 632 -13.35 -2.84 -19.76
CA ILE A 632 -12.52 -4.01 -19.50
C ILE A 632 -13.30 -5.27 -19.83
N SER A 633 -12.61 -6.41 -19.88
CA SER A 633 -13.21 -7.72 -20.14
C SER A 633 -14.24 -8.12 -19.07
N ASN A 634 -15.33 -8.75 -19.49
CA ASN A 634 -16.31 -9.36 -18.58
C ASN A 634 -15.74 -10.57 -17.82
N SER A 635 -14.65 -11.16 -18.32
CA SER A 635 -13.96 -12.25 -17.60
C SER A 635 -13.35 -11.81 -16.28
N LEU A 636 -13.21 -10.51 -16.04
CA LEU A 636 -12.70 -9.96 -14.80
C LEU A 636 -13.80 -9.71 -13.76
N ILE A 637 -15.08 -9.98 -14.06
CA ILE A 637 -16.11 -9.96 -13.03
C ILE A 637 -15.88 -11.16 -12.13
N ASP A 638 -15.52 -10.91 -10.88
CA ASP A 638 -15.32 -11.96 -9.89
C ASP A 638 -16.34 -11.80 -8.76
N SER A 639 -17.14 -12.83 -8.50
CA SER A 639 -18.04 -12.87 -7.35
C SER A 639 -17.29 -12.96 -6.01
N GLY A 640 -15.98 -13.16 -6.05
CA GLY A 640 -15.14 -13.52 -4.91
C GLY A 640 -15.57 -14.85 -4.31
N TYR A 641 -15.28 -15.01 -3.04
CA TYR A 641 -15.58 -16.19 -2.24
C TYR A 641 -16.36 -15.80 -0.98
N PHE A 642 -17.12 -16.74 -0.45
CA PHE A 642 -17.67 -16.67 0.88
C PHE A 642 -16.74 -17.44 1.81
N SER A 643 -16.30 -16.81 2.91
CA SER A 643 -15.33 -17.41 3.81
C SER A 643 -15.90 -17.64 5.20
N THR A 644 -15.51 -18.73 5.85
CA THR A 644 -15.83 -18.95 7.26
C THR A 644 -15.11 -17.90 8.12
N ALA A 645 -15.53 -17.76 9.38
CA ALA A 645 -14.61 -17.24 10.40
C ALA A 645 -13.37 -18.16 10.49
N TRP A 646 -12.31 -17.71 11.17
CA TRP A 646 -11.24 -18.62 11.56
C TRP A 646 -11.80 -19.66 12.52
N LEU A 647 -11.75 -20.92 12.11
CA LEU A 647 -12.28 -22.05 12.85
C LEU A 647 -11.13 -22.74 13.59
N ASN A 648 -11.35 -23.00 14.86
CA ASN A 648 -10.46 -23.76 15.72
C ASN A 648 -11.33 -24.70 16.57
N ARG A 649 -11.06 -26.00 16.56
CA ARG A 649 -11.83 -27.00 17.33
C ARG A 649 -11.30 -27.23 18.73
N ASN A 650 -10.05 -26.85 18.99
CA ASN A 650 -9.36 -27.17 20.22
C ASN A 650 -9.49 -26.02 21.22
N ALA A 651 -9.80 -26.37 22.47
CA ALA A 651 -9.50 -25.48 23.58
C ALA A 651 -7.99 -25.55 23.80
N ALA A 652 -7.35 -24.44 24.15
CA ALA A 652 -5.89 -24.26 24.31
C ALA A 652 -5.14 -25.24 25.28
N ASN A 653 -5.77 -26.33 25.75
CA ASN A 653 -5.20 -27.36 26.60
C ASN A 653 -5.81 -28.76 26.35
N ASP A 654 -6.37 -29.07 25.17
CA ASP A 654 -6.76 -30.44 24.87
C ASP A 654 -5.52 -31.27 24.55
N SER A 655 -5.38 -32.40 25.24
CA SER A 655 -4.22 -33.30 25.12
C SER A 655 -4.56 -34.52 24.26
N ASP A 656 -5.60 -34.43 23.43
CA ASP A 656 -5.95 -35.46 22.46
C ASP A 656 -5.11 -35.24 21.20
N ASP A 657 -4.25 -36.21 20.91
CA ASP A 657 -3.03 -36.16 20.09
C ASP A 657 -3.24 -35.92 18.56
N ASP A 658 -4.34 -35.32 18.12
CA ASP A 658 -4.66 -35.08 16.70
C ASP A 658 -5.26 -33.66 16.48
N GLU A 659 -4.41 -32.62 16.40
CA GLU A 659 -4.74 -31.26 15.91
C GLU A 659 -5.28 -31.35 14.47
N ASN A 660 -6.61 -31.46 14.35
CA ASN A 660 -7.27 -31.78 13.10
C ASN A 660 -8.49 -30.87 12.91
N GLU A 661 -8.25 -29.87 12.08
CA GLU A 661 -9.15 -28.81 11.63
C GLU A 661 -9.82 -29.22 10.31
N SER A 662 -10.25 -30.50 10.21
CA SER A 662 -10.89 -31.01 9.01
C SER A 662 -12.25 -30.38 8.72
N PHE A 663 -12.51 -30.17 7.43
CA PHE A 663 -13.81 -29.77 6.91
C PHE A 663 -14.95 -30.63 7.49
N THR A 664 -14.78 -31.96 7.48
CA THR A 664 -15.79 -32.90 7.96
C THR A 664 -16.13 -32.69 9.44
N LYS A 665 -15.12 -32.42 10.28
CA LYS A 665 -15.34 -32.20 11.70
C LYS A 665 -16.02 -30.85 11.97
N HIS A 666 -15.59 -29.77 11.32
CA HIS A 666 -16.27 -28.47 11.42
C HIS A 666 -17.72 -28.48 10.91
N GLN A 667 -17.99 -29.27 9.87
CA GLN A 667 -19.37 -29.48 9.42
C GLN A 667 -20.21 -30.21 10.47
N GLN A 668 -19.66 -31.22 11.15
CA GLN A 668 -20.37 -31.95 12.21
C GLN A 668 -20.67 -31.07 13.43
N GLU A 669 -19.79 -30.11 13.74
CA GLU A 669 -19.97 -29.12 14.81
C GLU A 669 -20.93 -27.99 14.43
N GLY A 670 -21.28 -27.88 13.15
CA GLY A 670 -22.19 -26.86 12.65
C GLY A 670 -21.53 -25.51 12.41
N SER A 671 -20.20 -25.46 12.27
CA SER A 671 -19.47 -24.26 11.82
C SER A 671 -19.49 -24.10 10.29
N ILE A 672 -19.80 -25.19 9.58
CA ILE A 672 -20.03 -25.23 8.12
C ILE A 672 -21.39 -25.88 7.87
N ALA A 673 -22.11 -25.39 6.85
CA ALA A 673 -23.44 -25.89 6.55
C ALA A 673 -23.45 -27.38 6.17
N SER A 674 -24.43 -28.12 6.73
CA SER A 674 -24.57 -29.57 6.54
C SER A 674 -24.85 -30.02 5.10
N ASN A 675 -25.22 -29.10 4.21
CA ASN A 675 -25.47 -29.37 2.79
C ASN A 675 -24.23 -29.24 1.90
N CYS A 676 -23.11 -28.76 2.44
CA CYS A 676 -21.88 -28.62 1.67
C CYS A 676 -21.00 -29.86 1.76
N THR A 677 -20.12 -30.02 0.81
CA THR A 677 -19.22 -31.18 0.70
C THR A 677 -17.80 -30.68 0.48
N ALA A 678 -16.80 -31.55 0.63
CA ALA A 678 -15.42 -31.18 0.36
C ALA A 678 -15.21 -30.70 -1.10
N GLU A 679 -16.01 -31.19 -2.05
CA GLU A 679 -15.97 -30.75 -3.45
C GLU A 679 -16.42 -29.28 -3.63
N ASP A 680 -17.12 -28.69 -2.65
CA ASP A 680 -17.55 -27.30 -2.69
C ASP A 680 -16.46 -26.33 -2.22
N ILE A 681 -15.37 -26.83 -1.60
CA ILE A 681 -14.25 -26.03 -1.12
C ILE A 681 -13.51 -25.45 -2.33
N SER A 682 -13.45 -24.13 -2.40
CA SER A 682 -12.72 -23.41 -3.45
C SER A 682 -11.29 -23.03 -3.05
N GLY A 683 -11.02 -23.03 -1.75
CA GLY A 683 -9.71 -22.80 -1.17
C GLY A 683 -9.79 -22.91 0.35
N TYR A 684 -8.64 -23.06 0.99
CA TYR A 684 -8.53 -22.98 2.45
C TYR A 684 -7.15 -22.43 2.82
N LEU A 685 -7.09 -21.76 3.96
CA LEU A 685 -5.87 -21.25 4.56
C LEU A 685 -5.79 -21.73 6.00
N ALA A 686 -4.58 -22.01 6.48
CA ALA A 686 -4.34 -22.45 7.84
C ALA A 686 -3.19 -21.68 8.45
N ARG A 687 -3.27 -21.43 9.75
CA ARG A 687 -2.28 -20.67 10.50
C ARG A 687 -2.26 -21.09 11.96
N ARG A 688 -1.14 -20.84 12.62
CA ARG A 688 -1.00 -21.10 14.04
C ARG A 688 -1.92 -20.16 14.83
N ALA A 689 -2.70 -20.70 15.76
CA ALA A 689 -3.74 -19.96 16.46
C ALA A 689 -3.19 -18.87 17.40
N SER A 690 -2.00 -19.09 17.97
CA SER A 690 -1.38 -18.22 18.98
C SER A 690 -0.88 -16.88 18.44
N ASP A 691 -0.26 -16.89 17.26
CA ASP A 691 0.40 -15.71 16.68
C ASP A 691 -0.03 -15.42 15.24
N LYS A 692 -0.93 -16.24 14.69
CA LYS A 692 -1.51 -16.10 13.35
C LYS A 692 -0.51 -16.31 12.22
N LEU A 693 0.62 -16.99 12.51
CA LEU A 693 1.63 -17.34 11.51
C LEU A 693 1.07 -18.34 10.48
N ASP A 694 1.17 -17.99 9.20
CA ASP A 694 0.81 -18.88 8.11
C ASP A 694 1.56 -20.20 8.21
N VAL A 695 0.83 -21.30 8.03
CA VAL A 695 1.41 -22.62 8.30
C VAL A 695 2.57 -22.99 7.37
N SER A 696 2.63 -22.45 6.15
CA SER A 696 3.75 -22.69 5.23
C SER A 696 5.08 -22.09 5.72
N LEU A 697 5.04 -21.22 6.73
CA LEU A 697 6.23 -20.67 7.39
C LEU A 697 6.58 -21.41 8.68
N THR A 698 5.73 -22.32 9.13
CA THR A 698 6.01 -23.17 10.29
C THR A 698 6.92 -24.33 9.90
N ARG A 699 7.49 -24.99 10.91
CA ARG A 699 8.33 -26.19 10.73
C ARG A 699 7.55 -27.47 10.97
N ASP A 700 6.26 -27.35 11.26
CA ASP A 700 5.40 -28.47 11.62
C ASP A 700 5.10 -29.34 10.41
N ILE A 701 4.96 -30.64 10.65
CA ILE A 701 4.67 -31.60 9.59
C ILE A 701 3.16 -31.62 9.36
N ILE A 702 2.75 -30.91 8.32
CA ILE A 702 1.35 -30.81 7.94
C ILE A 702 0.99 -31.81 6.86
N SER A 703 -0.09 -32.55 7.08
CA SER A 703 -0.76 -33.30 6.03
C SER A 703 -1.94 -32.49 5.49
N TYR A 704 -1.93 -32.26 4.18
CA TYR A 704 -3.05 -31.69 3.45
C TYR A 704 -3.85 -32.83 2.80
N ASP A 705 -5.13 -32.95 3.14
CA ASP A 705 -6.08 -33.80 2.41
C ASP A 705 -7.26 -32.94 1.96
N GLU A 706 -7.49 -32.85 0.66
CA GLU A 706 -8.61 -32.12 0.06
C GLU A 706 -9.97 -32.57 0.64
N ALA A 707 -10.09 -33.82 1.11
CA ALA A 707 -11.31 -34.35 1.72
C ALA A 707 -11.44 -34.06 3.23
N SER A 708 -10.32 -33.82 3.93
CA SER A 708 -10.27 -33.68 5.38
C SER A 708 -9.53 -32.44 5.87
N GLY A 709 -9.33 -31.42 5.04
CA GLY A 709 -8.70 -30.16 5.47
C GLY A 709 -7.28 -30.35 6.02
N PHE A 710 -7.00 -29.60 7.09
CA PHE A 710 -5.68 -29.54 7.72
C PHE A 710 -5.57 -30.52 8.89
N ALA A 711 -4.51 -31.32 8.91
CA ALA A 711 -4.14 -32.12 10.07
C ALA A 711 -2.62 -32.04 10.29
N CYS A 712 -2.24 -31.65 11.51
CA CYS A 712 -0.87 -31.78 11.95
C CYS A 712 -0.68 -33.15 12.63
N TRP A 713 0.44 -33.82 12.37
CA TRP A 713 0.73 -35.14 12.94
C TRP A 713 2.04 -35.13 13.72
N HIS A 714 2.01 -35.69 14.94
CA HIS A 714 3.24 -36.03 15.65
C HIS A 714 3.99 -37.17 14.93
N ASP A 715 5.32 -37.13 14.95
CA ASP A 715 6.13 -38.24 14.44
C ASP A 715 5.98 -39.50 15.32
N ASP A 716 6.31 -40.68 14.77
CA ASP A 716 6.23 -41.98 15.48
C ASP A 716 7.07 -42.05 16.78
N ASN A 717 7.87 -41.03 17.09
CA ASN A 717 8.73 -40.96 18.28
C ASN A 717 8.15 -40.09 19.41
N GLY A 718 7.00 -39.46 19.21
CA GLY A 718 6.31 -38.67 20.24
C GLY A 718 7.11 -37.47 20.71
N GLN A 719 7.89 -36.84 19.83
CA GLN A 719 8.43 -35.51 20.11
C GLN A 719 7.44 -34.43 19.63
N ASP A 720 7.27 -33.39 20.46
CA ASP A 720 6.43 -32.21 20.22
C ASP A 720 6.53 -31.76 18.75
N GLY A 721 5.41 -31.75 18.01
CA GLY A 721 5.47 -31.51 16.57
C GLY A 721 4.23 -30.90 15.94
N CYS A 722 3.28 -30.41 16.76
CA CYS A 722 2.08 -29.74 16.29
C CYS A 722 1.66 -28.65 17.27
N ASP A 723 1.80 -27.40 16.83
CA ASP A 723 1.14 -26.27 17.46
C ASP A 723 -0.39 -26.34 17.27
N ASP A 724 -1.14 -25.51 18.00
CA ASP A 724 -2.59 -25.31 17.79
C ASP A 724 -2.81 -24.47 16.52
N TYR A 725 -3.64 -24.94 15.61
CA TYR A 725 -3.91 -24.31 14.32
C TYR A 725 -5.38 -23.93 14.16
N GLU A 726 -5.61 -22.87 13.41
CA GLU A 726 -6.95 -22.49 12.94
C GLU A 726 -7.01 -22.47 11.41
N VAL A 727 -8.19 -22.76 10.88
CA VAL A 727 -8.43 -22.87 9.43
C VAL A 727 -9.54 -21.92 8.98
N LYS A 728 -9.40 -21.40 7.77
CA LYS A 728 -10.44 -20.62 7.08
C LYS A 728 -10.75 -21.27 5.75
N TYR A 729 -12.02 -21.62 5.53
CA TYR A 729 -12.49 -22.23 4.29
C TYR A 729 -13.17 -21.19 3.40
N PHE A 730 -12.98 -21.31 2.09
CA PHE A 730 -13.52 -20.42 1.07
C PHE A 730 -14.41 -21.20 0.11
N PHE A 731 -15.58 -20.66 -0.21
CA PHE A 731 -16.60 -21.28 -1.04
C PHE A 731 -17.11 -20.30 -2.10
N LYS A 732 -17.41 -20.77 -3.31
CA LYS A 732 -18.19 -19.97 -4.28
C LYS A 732 -19.69 -19.89 -3.92
N ASN A 733 -20.17 -20.76 -3.01
CA ASN A 733 -21.58 -20.83 -2.63
C ASN A 733 -21.80 -20.29 -1.21
N ALA A 734 -22.52 -19.17 -1.10
CA ALA A 734 -22.86 -18.54 0.18
C ALA A 734 -23.58 -19.46 1.16
N SER A 735 -24.32 -20.47 0.68
CA SER A 735 -25.04 -21.40 1.56
C SER A 735 -24.13 -22.36 2.34
N CYS A 736 -22.81 -22.35 2.09
CA CYS A 736 -21.84 -23.16 2.83
C CYS A 736 -21.36 -22.54 4.14
N VAL A 737 -21.47 -21.22 4.26
CA VAL A 737 -21.15 -20.49 5.49
C VAL A 737 -22.41 -20.19 6.29
N LEU A 738 -22.26 -20.17 7.62
CA LEU A 738 -23.35 -20.08 8.60
C LEU A 738 -23.30 -18.81 9.44
#